data_AF-A0A0N5CMB8-F1
#
_entry.id   AF-A0A0N5CMB8-F1
#
_cell.length_a   1.000
_cell.length_b   1.000
_cell.length_c   1.000
_cell.angle_alpha   90.00
_cell.angle_beta   90.00
_cell.angle_gamma   90.00
#
_symmetry.space_group_name_H-M   'P 1'
#
loop_
_entity.id
_entity.type
_entity.pdbx_description
1 polymer ?
#
loop_
_entity_poly.entity_id
_entity_poly.type
_entity_poly.pdbx_seq_one_letter_code
_entity_poly.pdbx_strand_id
1 'polypeptide(L)'
;MLGSNDKAKYDRSELVKRVEEQYNLIVDYEKKLKGLIWFRKGFLNILDGLLPLNIVRAYRGLNAEKNAFQEIVEALTLQQGNKGSDERNETSEISADSKEKLSKEDQIKILKKSLAVLITEKNKRESAFQCDKKVLLSENETLKARLDKAAAETEMQAEKLENRVLELRSKIKRIEGDREKELADHGSVLAAIQQQYIKECGNSERLQKQVMELHGTVLEKEELLKHLEAEISSMKEEIIRLQNYAELCKKKAEKAPAIQMLESELQDVKESSKTEIAELRKKLMEALSTERDTRLYVLEQRLQEMTTEMGAFDRIRADLEYKINQLEGKIKLLENENILLKASESMKETEKSDNFERTLQNFKKSAQKLRSSKHPINFYELLGLEETSHEQKRRYDMLKDEYEKYKLKAESLLRSRSMSNDVLVNTNLSSALSVATLNECPSCIAAEADLRHLRSVIASLHDRLQSLEIDYANMKNNYEEKTTLLNREISEMEKSQDSLIFELRNQMHQKVAEVELEMQKQRTRTLDILAEKENELEITKAILTAVRDQQNVRGREQNNQNISLQLTKNLETESHESLQDNVSSNERQAGASPTVIQSALVFSGTLNLCETHNLFYEQQLARKEKDILELRNAIRMAELNVRDIQQASLTKDLQHFEMVEKLKDEIRILEGKLQFLTADANMEYLRNIFVQLIHSDSSSSRKHILRAIGAVLKLSSSEMRVIEKYS
;
A
#
# COMPACT_ATOMS: atom_id res chain seq x y z
N MET A 1 16.83 44.18 61.94
CA MET A 1 16.72 43.57 60.60
C MET A 1 15.25 43.36 60.28
N LEU A 2 14.82 43.78 59.10
CA LEU A 2 13.45 43.62 58.59
C LEU A 2 13.54 42.70 57.36
N GLY A 3 12.73 41.64 57.33
CA GLY A 3 12.65 40.67 56.24
C GLY A 3 11.88 39.43 56.69
N SER A 4 10.99 38.82 55.89
CA SER A 4 10.44 39.26 54.60
C SER A 4 8.97 38.88 54.53
N ASN A 5 8.13 39.74 53.94
CA ASN A 5 6.72 39.46 53.73
C ASN A 5 6.55 38.55 52.49
N ASP A 6 6.77 37.25 52.66
CA ASP A 6 6.45 36.26 51.62
C ASP A 6 4.93 36.03 51.55
N LYS A 7 4.24 37.05 51.03
CA LYS A 7 2.91 36.90 50.45
C LYS A 7 3.05 36.13 49.14
N ALA A 8 3.24 34.81 49.25
CA ALA A 8 3.05 33.90 48.13
C ALA A 8 1.66 34.15 47.53
N LYS A 9 1.63 34.74 46.34
CA LYS A 9 0.40 34.83 45.54
C LYS A 9 0.09 33.43 45.04
N TYR A 10 -0.60 32.65 45.87
CA TYR A 10 -1.24 31.43 45.41
C TYR A 10 -2.19 31.77 44.27
N ASP A 11 -2.05 31.09 43.15
CA ASP A 11 -2.93 31.30 42.01
C ASP A 11 -4.37 30.96 42.41
N ARG A 12 -5.33 31.70 41.84
CA ARG A 12 -6.75 31.55 42.17
C ARG A 12 -7.24 30.09 42.02
N SER A 13 -6.67 29.36 41.06
CA SER A 13 -6.96 27.93 40.86
C SER A 13 -6.47 27.05 42.02
N GLU A 14 -5.29 27.31 42.57
CA GLU A 14 -4.71 26.52 43.66
C GLU A 14 -5.44 26.77 44.99
N LEU A 15 -5.88 28.01 45.21
CA LEU A 15 -6.73 28.35 46.35
C LEU A 15 -8.12 27.71 46.26
N VAL A 16 -8.71 27.66 45.06
CA VAL A 16 -9.99 26.96 44.82
C VAL A 16 -9.85 25.46 45.06
N LYS A 17 -8.81 24.80 44.54
CA LYS A 17 -8.56 23.37 44.80
C LYS A 17 -8.46 23.06 46.30
N ARG A 18 -7.72 23.86 47.06
CA ARG A 18 -7.63 23.68 48.53
C ARG A 18 -8.97 23.89 49.25
N VAL A 19 -9.84 24.78 48.76
CA VAL A 19 -11.20 24.95 49.30
C VAL A 19 -12.09 23.76 48.96
N GLU A 20 -11.99 23.19 47.75
CA GLU A 20 -12.70 21.98 47.34
C GLU A 20 -12.23 20.74 48.14
N GLU A 21 -10.92 20.58 48.34
CA GLU A 21 -10.33 19.54 49.20
C GLU A 21 -10.83 19.64 50.64
N GLN A 22 -10.83 20.85 51.23
CA GLN A 22 -11.37 21.08 52.58
C GLN A 22 -12.88 20.83 52.67
N TYR A 23 -13.65 21.21 51.65
CA TYR A 23 -15.09 20.94 51.59
C TYR A 23 -15.36 19.42 51.57
N ASN A 24 -14.64 18.67 50.75
CA ASN A 24 -14.76 17.21 50.67
C ASN A 24 -14.40 16.52 52.00
N LEU A 25 -13.35 16.99 52.69
CA LEU A 25 -12.99 16.50 54.02
C LEU A 25 -14.12 16.75 55.05
N ILE A 26 -14.72 17.94 55.05
CA ILE A 26 -15.85 18.28 55.94
C ILE A 26 -17.06 17.37 55.67
N VAL A 27 -17.40 17.14 54.39
CA VAL A 27 -18.49 16.24 53.99
C VAL A 27 -18.26 14.81 54.48
N ASP A 28 -17.03 14.31 54.45
CA ASP A 28 -16.71 12.97 54.97
C ASP A 28 -16.71 12.89 56.50
N TYR A 29 -16.33 13.97 57.21
CA TYR A 29 -16.53 14.06 58.66
C TYR A 29 -18.02 14.10 59.03
N GLU A 30 -18.85 14.82 58.28
CA GLU A 30 -20.31 14.80 58.48
C GLU A 30 -20.92 13.40 58.28
N LYS A 31 -20.51 12.67 57.23
CA LYS A 31 -20.98 11.28 57.01
C LYS A 31 -20.61 10.38 58.18
N LYS A 32 -19.37 10.47 58.68
CA LYS A 32 -18.90 9.69 59.84
C LYS A 32 -19.69 10.04 61.11
N LEU A 33 -19.94 11.32 61.36
CA LEU A 33 -20.78 11.79 62.49
C LEU A 33 -22.23 11.30 62.38
N LYS A 34 -22.86 11.40 61.20
CA LYS A 34 -24.22 10.88 60.95
C LYS A 34 -24.29 9.38 61.17
N GLY A 35 -23.28 8.61 60.72
CA GLY A 35 -23.16 7.18 61.00
C GLY A 35 -23.04 6.86 62.49
N LEU A 36 -22.22 7.59 63.23
CA LEU A 36 -22.05 7.41 64.68
C LEU A 36 -23.34 7.72 65.47
N ILE A 37 -24.06 8.78 65.05
CA ILE A 37 -25.36 9.15 65.63
C ILE A 37 -26.41 8.07 65.34
N TRP A 38 -26.45 7.53 64.12
CA TRP A 38 -27.35 6.44 63.74
C TRP A 38 -27.07 5.17 64.54
N PHE A 39 -25.79 4.79 64.69
CA PHE A 39 -25.38 3.66 65.52
C PHE A 39 -25.78 3.84 66.99
N ARG A 40 -25.52 5.03 67.57
CA ARG A 40 -25.93 5.37 68.95
C ARG A 40 -27.45 5.32 69.13
N LYS A 41 -28.23 5.74 68.12
CA LYS A 41 -29.70 5.71 68.15
C LYS A 41 -30.25 4.28 68.02
N GLY A 42 -29.64 3.45 67.19
CA GLY A 42 -29.92 2.01 67.14
C GLY A 42 -29.61 1.32 68.47
N PHE A 43 -28.48 1.64 69.09
CA PHE A 43 -28.07 1.08 70.38
C PHE A 43 -29.02 1.50 71.52
N LEU A 44 -29.50 2.75 71.55
CA LEU A 44 -30.53 3.20 72.50
C LEU A 44 -31.84 2.42 72.33
N ASN A 45 -32.34 2.28 71.10
CA ASN A 45 -33.58 1.55 70.83
C ASN A 45 -33.51 0.07 71.27
N ILE A 46 -32.33 -0.57 71.17
CA ILE A 46 -32.10 -1.93 71.64
C ILE A 46 -32.10 -1.97 73.19
N LEU A 47 -31.52 -0.97 73.85
CA LEU A 47 -31.52 -0.85 75.32
C LEU A 47 -32.93 -0.67 75.90
N ASP A 48 -33.72 0.23 75.30
CA ASP A 48 -35.10 0.52 75.71
C ASP A 48 -36.04 -0.69 75.50
N GLY A 49 -35.76 -1.53 74.50
CA GLY A 49 -36.55 -2.72 74.21
C GLY A 49 -36.32 -3.92 75.14
N LEU A 50 -35.08 -4.12 75.62
CA LEU A 50 -34.72 -5.37 76.33
C LEU A 50 -34.93 -5.35 77.85
N LEU A 51 -34.74 -4.20 78.52
CA LEU A 51 -34.79 -4.13 79.99
C LEU A 51 -36.20 -4.22 80.59
N PRO A 52 -37.23 -3.51 80.10
CA PRO A 52 -38.52 -3.44 80.80
C PRO A 52 -39.30 -4.76 80.77
N LEU A 53 -39.28 -5.47 79.64
CA LEU A 53 -40.26 -6.52 79.37
C LEU A 53 -40.06 -7.80 80.21
N ASN A 54 -38.81 -8.19 80.47
CA ASN A 54 -38.51 -9.41 81.22
C ASN A 54 -38.64 -9.22 82.74
N ILE A 55 -38.23 -8.06 83.28
CA ILE A 55 -38.33 -7.76 84.71
C ILE A 55 -39.78 -7.56 85.12
N VAL A 56 -40.57 -6.80 84.34
CA VAL A 56 -42.00 -6.56 84.62
C VAL A 56 -42.83 -7.85 84.54
N ARG A 57 -42.50 -8.77 83.61
CA ARG A 57 -43.17 -10.07 83.51
C ARG A 57 -42.88 -10.97 84.72
N ALA A 58 -41.63 -11.01 85.20
CA ALA A 58 -41.27 -11.74 86.41
C ALA A 58 -41.95 -11.17 87.67
N TYR A 59 -41.93 -9.84 87.84
CA TYR A 59 -42.60 -9.17 88.97
C TYR A 59 -44.11 -9.35 88.98
N ARG A 60 -44.76 -9.34 87.80
CA ARG A 60 -46.22 -9.53 87.69
C ARG A 60 -46.63 -10.97 88.04
N GLY A 61 -45.81 -11.97 87.69
CA GLY A 61 -46.01 -13.36 88.11
C GLY A 61 -45.91 -13.52 89.64
N LEU A 62 -44.81 -13.01 90.23
CA LEU A 62 -44.59 -13.10 91.68
C LEU A 62 -45.69 -12.41 92.50
N ASN A 63 -46.23 -11.29 92.00
CA ASN A 63 -47.31 -10.58 92.67
C ASN A 63 -48.67 -11.29 92.55
N ALA A 64 -48.91 -12.04 91.47
CA ALA A 64 -50.10 -12.89 91.34
C ALA A 64 -50.04 -14.08 92.32
N GLU A 65 -48.89 -14.73 92.44
CA GLU A 65 -48.67 -15.79 93.44
C GLU A 65 -48.82 -15.25 94.87
N LYS A 66 -48.23 -14.09 95.18
CA LYS A 66 -48.41 -13.43 96.49
C LYS A 66 -49.89 -13.18 96.82
N ASN A 67 -50.67 -12.69 95.86
CA ASN A 67 -52.10 -12.44 96.06
C ASN A 67 -52.89 -13.74 96.27
N ALA A 68 -52.58 -14.81 95.53
CA ALA A 68 -53.20 -16.13 95.74
C ALA A 68 -52.86 -16.72 97.13
N PHE A 69 -51.62 -16.56 97.60
CA PHE A 69 -51.26 -16.94 98.97
C PHE A 69 -51.95 -16.07 100.03
N GLN A 70 -52.15 -14.78 99.76
CA GLN A 70 -52.89 -13.87 100.64
C GLN A 70 -54.36 -14.30 100.78
N GLU A 71 -55.06 -14.60 99.67
CA GLU A 71 -56.44 -15.14 99.70
C GLU A 71 -56.53 -16.46 100.46
N ILE A 72 -55.56 -17.37 100.30
CA ILE A 72 -55.52 -18.64 101.05
C ILE A 72 -55.29 -18.42 102.54
N VAL A 73 -54.43 -17.46 102.92
CA VAL A 73 -54.20 -17.10 104.33
C VAL A 73 -55.44 -16.44 104.94
N GLU A 74 -56.12 -15.57 104.21
CA GLU A 74 -57.37 -14.93 104.66
C GLU A 74 -58.50 -15.97 104.84
N ALA A 75 -58.64 -16.90 103.88
CA ALA A 75 -59.57 -18.03 103.99
C ALA A 75 -59.28 -18.95 105.20
N LEU A 76 -58.00 -19.12 105.58
CA LEU A 76 -57.62 -19.90 106.76
C LEU A 76 -57.82 -19.15 108.07
N THR A 77 -57.58 -17.83 108.12
CA THR A 77 -57.85 -17.03 109.33
C THR A 77 -59.35 -16.93 109.65
N LEU A 78 -60.21 -16.91 108.63
CA LEU A 78 -61.67 -16.95 108.79
C LEU A 78 -62.20 -18.27 109.40
N GLN A 79 -61.40 -19.35 109.43
CA GLN A 79 -61.78 -20.62 110.07
C GLN A 79 -61.31 -20.78 111.53
N GLN A 80 -60.50 -19.88 112.09
CA GLN A 80 -60.04 -19.97 113.48
C GLN A 80 -60.62 -18.90 114.42
N GLY A 81 -61.30 -17.87 113.89
CA GLY A 81 -61.90 -16.78 114.67
C GLY A 81 -63.36 -17.01 115.05
N ASN A 82 -63.71 -18.02 115.85
CA ASN A 82 -65.04 -18.04 116.49
C ASN A 82 -65.09 -18.79 117.85
N LYS A 83 -64.92 -18.05 118.96
CA LYS A 83 -65.25 -18.48 120.33
C LYS A 83 -65.67 -17.26 121.18
N GLY A 84 -66.99 -17.09 121.35
CA GLY A 84 -67.63 -16.03 122.15
C GLY A 84 -67.56 -14.65 121.47
N SER A 85 -68.57 -13.77 121.52
CA SER A 85 -69.95 -13.77 122.05
C SER A 85 -70.63 -12.56 121.34
N ASP A 86 -71.93 -12.44 121.10
CA ASP A 86 -73.12 -12.86 121.84
C ASP A 86 -74.39 -12.69 120.96
N GLU A 87 -75.54 -13.17 121.44
CA GLU A 87 -76.94 -12.88 120.99
C GLU A 87 -77.37 -13.12 119.51
N ARG A 88 -78.29 -14.08 119.26
CA ARG A 88 -79.73 -13.92 118.89
C ARG A 88 -80.02 -13.19 117.56
N ASN A 89 -81.00 -13.52 116.72
CA ASN A 89 -81.99 -14.60 116.55
C ASN A 89 -82.54 -14.42 115.10
N GLU A 90 -83.17 -15.36 114.38
CA GLU A 90 -83.52 -16.77 114.62
C GLU A 90 -83.71 -17.47 113.25
N THR A 91 -83.75 -18.81 113.21
CA THR A 91 -84.13 -19.60 112.01
C THR A 91 -85.63 -19.88 111.98
N SER A 92 -86.23 -19.94 110.79
CA SER A 92 -87.60 -20.46 110.60
C SER A 92 -87.68 -21.98 110.90
N GLU A 93 -87.91 -22.30 112.17
CA GLU A 93 -89.02 -23.14 112.68
C GLU A 93 -89.81 -24.00 111.64
N ILE A 94 -90.16 -25.29 111.85
CA ILE A 94 -90.37 -26.06 113.10
C ILE A 94 -90.05 -27.58 112.92
N SER A 95 -89.43 -28.19 113.95
CA SER A 95 -89.42 -29.65 114.30
C SER A 95 -88.81 -30.70 113.36
N ALA A 96 -88.29 -31.83 113.85
CA ALA A 96 -87.70 -32.12 115.17
C ALA A 96 -86.90 -33.45 115.11
N ASP A 97 -85.92 -33.54 116.01
CA ASP A 97 -85.59 -34.70 116.84
C ASP A 97 -84.25 -35.44 116.60
N SER A 98 -83.79 -36.04 117.71
CA SER A 98 -82.74 -37.06 117.83
C SER A 98 -81.28 -36.61 117.62
N LYS A 99 -80.72 -36.16 118.75
CA LYS A 99 -79.28 -36.04 119.04
C LYS A 99 -78.51 -37.31 118.63
N GLU A 100 -77.46 -37.17 117.83
CA GLU A 100 -76.35 -38.11 117.84
C GLU A 100 -75.02 -37.39 117.97
N LYS A 101 -74.33 -37.58 119.10
CA LYS A 101 -72.95 -37.15 119.28
C LYS A 101 -72.07 -38.07 118.44
N LEU A 102 -71.69 -37.64 117.24
CA LEU A 102 -70.59 -38.27 116.49
C LEU A 102 -69.39 -38.43 117.45
N SER A 103 -68.98 -39.68 117.71
CA SER A 103 -67.84 -39.93 118.58
C SER A 103 -66.58 -39.30 117.96
N LYS A 104 -65.61 -38.97 118.81
CA LYS A 104 -64.30 -38.48 118.36
C LYS A 104 -63.67 -39.47 117.36
N GLU A 105 -63.91 -40.77 117.50
CA GLU A 105 -63.58 -41.81 116.50
C GLU A 105 -63.99 -41.45 115.07
N ASP A 106 -65.21 -40.99 114.83
CA ASP A 106 -65.74 -40.85 113.46
C ASP A 106 -65.25 -39.57 112.80
N GLN A 107 -65.06 -38.49 113.57
CA GLN A 107 -64.32 -37.31 113.13
C GLN A 107 -62.87 -37.68 112.80
N ILE A 108 -62.21 -38.50 113.62
CA ILE A 108 -60.86 -39.02 113.36
C ILE A 108 -60.83 -39.92 112.11
N LYS A 109 -61.85 -40.75 111.86
CA LYS A 109 -61.96 -41.56 110.63
C LYS A 109 -62.13 -40.69 109.39
N ILE A 110 -62.95 -39.64 109.44
CA ILE A 110 -63.14 -38.69 108.33
C ILE A 110 -61.83 -37.94 108.06
N LEU A 111 -61.14 -37.45 109.09
CA LEU A 111 -59.84 -36.80 108.98
C LEU A 111 -58.74 -37.75 108.45
N LYS A 112 -58.75 -39.03 108.84
CA LYS A 112 -57.84 -40.04 108.27
C LYS A 112 -58.12 -40.28 106.78
N LYS A 113 -59.39 -40.31 106.36
CA LYS A 113 -59.78 -40.43 104.94
C LYS A 113 -59.38 -39.19 104.14
N SER A 114 -59.62 -37.98 104.63
CA SER A 114 -59.22 -36.75 103.93
C SER A 114 -57.69 -36.60 103.87
N LEU A 115 -56.96 -36.96 104.93
CA LEU A 115 -55.50 -37.03 104.93
C LEU A 115 -54.99 -38.04 103.90
N ALA A 116 -55.59 -39.23 103.82
CA ALA A 116 -55.23 -40.24 102.81
C ALA A 116 -55.46 -39.72 101.38
N VAL A 117 -56.61 -39.08 101.11
CA VAL A 117 -56.90 -38.46 99.81
C VAL A 117 -55.89 -37.35 99.49
N LEU A 118 -55.57 -36.48 100.45
CA LEU A 118 -54.54 -35.44 100.29
C LEU A 118 -53.14 -36.02 100.04
N ILE A 119 -52.78 -37.14 100.67
CA ILE A 119 -51.52 -37.84 100.39
C ILE A 119 -51.53 -38.42 98.97
N THR A 120 -52.63 -39.04 98.52
CA THR A 120 -52.72 -39.56 97.15
C THR A 120 -52.69 -38.45 96.10
N GLU A 121 -53.40 -37.34 96.33
CA GLU A 121 -53.39 -36.19 95.41
C GLU A 121 -52.07 -35.41 95.45
N LYS A 122 -51.39 -35.34 96.60
CA LYS A 122 -50.01 -34.84 96.70
C LYS A 122 -49.06 -35.72 95.90
N ASN A 123 -49.09 -37.04 96.09
CA ASN A 123 -48.21 -37.98 95.39
C ASN A 123 -48.47 -37.98 93.88
N LYS A 124 -49.73 -37.82 93.46
CA LYS A 124 -50.13 -37.67 92.06
C LYS A 124 -49.63 -36.36 91.45
N ARG A 125 -49.76 -35.23 92.16
CA ARG A 125 -49.20 -33.93 91.72
C ARG A 125 -47.67 -33.95 91.68
N GLU A 126 -47.02 -34.54 92.68
CA GLU A 126 -45.56 -34.72 92.69
C GLU A 126 -45.10 -35.60 91.52
N SER A 127 -45.78 -36.72 91.27
CA SER A 127 -45.48 -37.57 90.11
C SER A 127 -45.68 -36.84 88.78
N ALA A 128 -46.73 -36.03 88.65
CA ALA A 128 -46.94 -35.19 87.48
C ALA A 128 -45.80 -34.17 87.31
N PHE A 129 -45.46 -33.43 88.37
CA PHE A 129 -44.34 -32.48 88.37
C PHE A 129 -42.99 -33.13 88.02
N GLN A 130 -42.71 -34.33 88.51
CA GLN A 130 -41.49 -35.07 88.15
C GLN A 130 -41.50 -35.56 86.69
N CYS A 131 -42.67 -35.88 86.13
CA CYS A 131 -42.82 -36.15 84.70
C CYS A 131 -42.61 -34.88 83.86
N ASP A 132 -43.30 -33.79 84.19
CA ASP A 132 -43.19 -32.50 83.49
C ASP A 132 -41.75 -31.96 83.53
N LYS A 133 -41.07 -32.08 84.68
CA LYS A 133 -39.64 -31.74 84.82
C LYS A 133 -38.75 -32.56 83.88
N LYS A 134 -39.01 -33.86 83.71
CA LYS A 134 -38.26 -34.71 82.76
C LYS A 134 -38.55 -34.34 81.32
N VAL A 135 -39.81 -34.08 80.97
CA VAL A 135 -40.20 -33.60 79.64
C VAL A 135 -39.49 -32.29 79.33
N LEU A 136 -39.62 -31.27 80.20
CA LEU A 136 -38.97 -29.97 80.02
C LEU A 136 -37.44 -30.05 79.92
N LEU A 137 -36.79 -30.95 80.66
CA LEU A 137 -35.34 -31.19 80.51
C LEU A 137 -35.01 -31.78 79.13
N SER A 138 -35.76 -32.80 78.67
CA SER A 138 -35.55 -33.39 77.34
C SER A 138 -35.88 -32.40 76.20
N GLU A 139 -36.90 -31.56 76.37
CA GLU A 139 -37.20 -30.47 75.43
C GLU A 139 -36.07 -29.44 75.41
N ASN A 140 -35.53 -29.05 76.57
CA ASN A 140 -34.39 -28.14 76.66
C ASN A 140 -33.13 -28.71 75.98
N GLU A 141 -32.85 -30.00 76.16
CA GLU A 141 -31.75 -30.71 75.48
C GLU A 141 -31.95 -30.77 73.96
N THR A 142 -33.15 -31.11 73.49
CA THR A 142 -33.45 -31.11 72.04
C THR A 142 -33.43 -29.71 71.42
N LEU A 143 -33.84 -28.67 72.15
CA LEU A 143 -33.76 -27.28 71.71
C LEU A 143 -32.31 -26.79 71.64
N LYS A 144 -31.47 -27.13 72.64
CA LYS A 144 -30.03 -26.88 72.59
C LYS A 144 -29.38 -27.56 71.39
N ALA A 145 -29.61 -28.86 71.22
CA ALA A 145 -29.07 -29.62 70.09
C ALA A 145 -29.55 -29.11 68.71
N ARG A 146 -30.74 -28.50 68.62
CA ARG A 146 -31.21 -27.79 67.42
C ARG A 146 -30.51 -26.44 67.22
N LEU A 147 -30.30 -25.68 68.30
CA LEU A 147 -29.59 -24.40 68.27
C LEU A 147 -28.12 -24.60 67.86
N ASP A 148 -27.43 -25.58 68.46
CA ASP A 148 -26.04 -25.91 68.14
C ASP A 148 -25.87 -26.34 66.68
N LYS A 149 -26.81 -27.15 66.15
CA LYS A 149 -26.85 -27.51 64.72
C LYS A 149 -27.08 -26.30 63.82
N ALA A 150 -28.06 -25.46 64.14
CA ALA A 150 -28.34 -24.25 63.38
C ALA A 150 -27.15 -23.27 63.39
N ALA A 151 -26.44 -23.16 64.52
CA ALA A 151 -25.22 -22.37 64.64
C ALA A 151 -24.08 -22.91 63.76
N ALA A 152 -23.82 -24.23 63.81
CA ALA A 152 -22.80 -24.86 62.95
C ALA A 152 -23.16 -24.76 61.44
N GLU A 153 -24.45 -24.85 61.10
CA GLU A 153 -24.92 -24.65 59.72
C GLU A 153 -24.74 -23.20 59.25
N THR A 154 -25.00 -22.19 60.10
CA THR A 154 -24.77 -20.78 59.75
C THR A 154 -23.29 -20.42 59.69
N GLU A 155 -22.45 -21.00 60.56
CA GLU A 155 -20.99 -20.85 60.53
C GLU A 155 -20.40 -21.43 59.23
N MET A 156 -20.78 -22.67 58.86
CA MET A 156 -20.36 -23.27 57.59
C MET A 156 -20.87 -22.49 56.37
N GLN A 157 -22.04 -21.86 56.44
CA GLN A 157 -22.53 -20.95 55.39
C GLN A 157 -21.70 -19.66 55.31
N ALA A 158 -21.32 -19.08 56.47
CA ALA A 158 -20.46 -17.91 56.53
C ALA A 158 -19.07 -18.19 55.94
N GLU A 159 -18.43 -19.31 56.29
CA GLU A 159 -17.15 -19.74 55.71
C GLU A 159 -17.23 -19.92 54.18
N LYS A 160 -18.31 -20.54 53.67
CA LYS A 160 -18.53 -20.70 52.23
C LYS A 160 -18.66 -19.36 51.51
N LEU A 161 -19.36 -18.40 52.11
CA LEU A 161 -19.50 -17.04 51.58
C LEU A 161 -18.18 -16.27 51.64
N GLU A 162 -17.42 -16.39 52.73
CA GLU A 162 -16.10 -15.76 52.87
C GLU A 162 -15.11 -16.29 51.81
N ASN A 163 -15.02 -17.60 51.64
CA ASN A 163 -14.21 -18.23 50.59
C ASN A 163 -14.62 -17.73 49.19
N ARG A 164 -15.92 -17.62 48.92
CA ARG A 164 -16.42 -17.07 47.64
C ARG A 164 -16.05 -15.58 47.45
N VAL A 165 -16.06 -14.79 48.52
CA VAL A 165 -15.61 -13.39 48.51
C VAL A 165 -14.09 -13.30 48.27
N LEU A 166 -13.28 -14.17 48.87
CA LEU A 166 -11.84 -14.24 48.63
C LEU A 166 -11.52 -14.64 47.18
N GLU A 167 -12.21 -15.64 46.62
CA GLU A 167 -12.11 -15.98 45.19
C GLU A 167 -12.42 -14.78 44.29
N LEU A 168 -13.53 -14.08 44.55
CA LEU A 168 -13.97 -12.92 43.77
C LEU A 168 -12.95 -11.78 43.88
N ARG A 169 -12.43 -11.48 45.08
CA ARG A 169 -11.33 -10.53 45.28
C ARG A 169 -10.07 -10.93 44.48
N SER A 170 -9.74 -12.22 44.42
CA SER A 170 -8.61 -12.70 43.61
C SER A 170 -8.83 -12.53 42.11
N LYS A 171 -10.08 -12.71 41.64
CA LYS A 171 -10.46 -12.52 40.23
C LYS A 171 -10.43 -11.04 39.84
N ILE A 172 -10.96 -10.17 40.70
CA ILE A 172 -10.91 -8.71 40.52
C ILE A 172 -9.45 -8.24 40.41
N LYS A 173 -8.56 -8.63 41.33
CA LYS A 173 -7.14 -8.27 41.27
C LYS A 173 -6.42 -8.71 39.99
N ARG A 174 -6.80 -9.85 39.40
CA ARG A 174 -6.24 -10.28 38.10
C ARG A 174 -6.75 -9.39 36.97
N ILE A 175 -8.06 -9.14 36.92
CA ILE A 175 -8.67 -8.25 35.91
C ILE A 175 -8.10 -6.82 36.01
N GLU A 176 -7.87 -6.31 37.23
CA GLU A 176 -7.22 -5.01 37.46
C GLU A 176 -5.79 -5.01 36.89
N GLY A 177 -4.96 -5.99 37.24
CA GLY A 177 -3.58 -6.08 36.76
C GLY A 177 -3.45 -6.38 35.25
N ASP A 178 -4.41 -7.09 34.65
CA ASP A 178 -4.44 -7.31 33.20
C ASP A 178 -4.88 -6.05 32.46
N ARG A 179 -5.87 -5.32 32.98
CA ARG A 179 -6.28 -4.00 32.46
C ARG A 179 -5.18 -2.95 32.60
N GLU A 180 -4.38 -2.98 33.66
CA GLU A 180 -3.22 -2.10 33.81
C GLU A 180 -2.15 -2.35 32.73
N LYS A 181 -1.91 -3.62 32.35
CA LYS A 181 -1.03 -3.97 31.23
C LYS A 181 -1.60 -3.51 29.89
N GLU A 182 -2.88 -3.79 29.61
CA GLU A 182 -3.55 -3.32 28.39
C GLU A 182 -3.46 -1.80 28.24
N LEU A 183 -3.66 -1.05 29.34
CA LEU A 183 -3.50 0.41 29.34
C LEU A 183 -2.04 0.86 29.11
N ALA A 184 -1.05 0.13 29.64
CA ALA A 184 0.36 0.41 29.39
C ALA A 184 0.75 0.12 27.93
N ASP A 185 0.28 -0.99 27.37
CA ASP A 185 0.51 -1.40 25.98
C ASP A 185 -0.15 -0.40 25.01
N HIS A 186 -1.41 -0.02 25.27
CA HIS A 186 -2.09 1.05 24.53
C HIS A 186 -1.36 2.40 24.64
N GLY A 187 -0.80 2.73 25.80
CA GLY A 187 0.04 3.91 25.99
C GLY A 187 1.32 3.87 25.15
N SER A 188 1.97 2.71 25.08
CA SER A 188 3.17 2.48 24.26
C SER A 188 2.86 2.61 22.76
N VAL A 189 1.78 1.99 22.29
CA VAL A 189 1.30 2.10 20.90
C VAL A 189 0.94 3.54 20.55
N LEU A 190 0.25 4.26 21.44
CA LEU A 190 -0.10 5.67 21.22
C LEU A 190 1.16 6.56 21.13
N ALA A 191 2.16 6.33 21.98
CA ALA A 191 3.43 7.04 21.93
C ALA A 191 4.21 6.75 20.63
N ALA A 192 4.20 5.51 20.15
CA ALA A 192 4.80 5.12 18.87
C ALA A 192 4.10 5.80 17.68
N ILE A 193 2.76 5.81 17.66
CA ILE A 193 1.96 6.51 16.63
C ILE A 193 2.24 8.02 16.65
N GLN A 194 2.29 8.65 17.83
CA GLN A 194 2.64 10.07 17.95
C GLN A 194 4.05 10.36 17.46
N GLN A 195 5.03 9.50 17.77
CA GLN A 195 6.40 9.65 17.26
C GLN A 195 6.46 9.49 15.73
N GLN A 196 5.71 8.55 15.15
CA GLN A 196 5.62 8.38 13.71
C GLN A 196 4.94 9.58 13.04
N TYR A 197 3.84 10.08 13.59
CA TYR A 197 3.17 11.29 13.11
C TYR A 197 4.11 12.51 13.09
N ILE A 198 4.91 12.73 14.15
CA ILE A 198 5.91 13.81 14.19
C ILE A 198 6.99 13.62 13.10
N LYS A 199 7.44 12.36 12.86
CA LYS A 199 8.38 12.05 11.77
C LYS A 199 7.76 12.34 10.40
N GLU A 200 6.50 11.98 10.17
CA GLU A 200 5.81 12.25 8.90
C GLU A 200 5.56 13.74 8.68
N CYS A 201 5.16 14.50 9.71
CA CYS A 201 5.09 15.96 9.60
C CYS A 201 6.44 16.57 9.20
N GLY A 202 7.54 16.14 9.83
CA GLY A 202 8.89 16.61 9.50
C GLY A 202 9.39 16.14 8.13
N ASN A 203 8.92 15.00 7.62
CA ASN A 203 9.19 14.53 6.26
C ASN A 203 8.41 15.36 5.24
N SER A 204 7.11 15.60 5.49
CA SER A 204 6.23 16.41 4.66
C SER A 204 6.74 17.85 4.54
N GLU A 205 7.17 18.47 5.64
CA GLU A 205 7.78 19.82 5.62
C GLU A 205 9.08 19.85 4.80
N ARG A 206 9.92 18.80 4.89
CA ARG A 206 11.14 18.69 4.07
C ARG A 206 10.83 18.52 2.58
N LEU A 207 9.86 17.69 2.23
CA LEU A 207 9.40 17.52 0.85
C LEU A 207 8.76 18.80 0.31
N GLN A 208 7.97 19.52 1.12
CA GLN A 208 7.38 20.80 0.73
C GLN A 208 8.44 21.85 0.44
N LYS A 209 9.51 21.93 1.25
CA LYS A 209 10.67 22.81 0.98
C LYS A 209 11.36 22.44 -0.33
N GLN A 210 11.63 21.16 -0.58
CA GLN A 210 12.21 20.69 -1.85
C GLN A 210 11.32 21.02 -3.06
N VAL A 211 9.99 20.88 -2.93
CA VAL A 211 9.04 21.28 -3.99
C VAL A 211 9.06 22.79 -4.24
N MET A 212 9.14 23.61 -3.18
CA MET A 212 9.28 25.07 -3.31
C MET A 212 10.61 25.48 -3.96
N GLU A 213 11.73 24.85 -3.57
CA GLU A 213 13.05 25.06 -4.18
C GLU A 213 13.03 24.69 -5.67
N LEU A 214 12.52 23.51 -6.01
CA LEU A 214 12.38 23.06 -7.40
C LEU A 214 11.48 24.01 -8.21
N HIS A 215 10.33 24.42 -7.68
CA HIS A 215 9.45 25.38 -8.33
C HIS A 215 10.14 26.74 -8.54
N GLY A 216 10.98 27.18 -7.60
CA GLY A 216 11.84 28.36 -7.79
C GLY A 216 12.79 28.19 -8.98
N THR A 217 13.53 27.08 -9.03
CA THR A 217 14.44 26.82 -10.16
C THR A 217 13.72 26.69 -11.50
N VAL A 218 12.49 26.16 -11.53
CA VAL A 218 11.68 26.09 -12.77
C VAL A 218 11.31 27.49 -13.24
N LEU A 219 10.86 28.38 -12.35
CA LEU A 219 10.55 29.77 -12.70
C LEU A 219 11.78 30.52 -13.24
N GLU A 220 12.95 30.37 -12.60
CA GLU A 220 14.21 30.92 -13.10
C GLU A 220 14.55 30.42 -14.51
N LYS A 221 14.31 29.12 -14.80
CA LYS A 221 14.53 28.56 -16.13
C LYS A 221 13.51 29.04 -17.15
N GLU A 222 12.25 29.22 -16.77
CA GLU A 222 11.23 29.82 -17.64
C GLU A 222 11.54 31.27 -17.99
N GLU A 223 12.05 32.07 -17.05
CA GLU A 223 12.50 33.44 -17.31
C GLU A 223 13.70 33.48 -18.26
N LEU A 224 14.68 32.60 -18.05
CA LEU A 224 15.81 32.44 -18.97
C LEU A 224 15.37 31.98 -20.38
N LEU A 225 14.40 31.07 -20.48
CA LEU A 225 13.84 30.64 -21.76
C LEU A 225 13.14 31.80 -22.49
N LYS A 226 12.30 32.59 -21.79
CA LYS A 226 11.65 33.78 -22.35
C LYS A 226 12.68 34.80 -22.86
N HIS A 227 13.80 34.97 -22.15
CA HIS A 227 14.89 35.85 -22.58
C HIS A 227 15.57 35.34 -23.86
N LEU A 228 15.91 34.06 -23.92
CA LEU A 228 16.51 33.42 -25.11
C LEU A 228 15.55 33.42 -26.31
N GLU A 229 14.24 33.22 -26.11
CA GLU A 229 13.22 33.32 -27.16
C GLU A 229 13.11 34.74 -27.73
N ALA A 230 13.22 35.77 -26.87
CA ALA A 230 13.26 37.17 -27.30
C ALA A 230 14.53 37.49 -28.10
N GLU A 231 15.70 37.00 -27.66
CA GLU A 231 16.97 37.15 -28.37
C GLU A 231 16.94 36.44 -29.74
N ILE A 232 16.46 35.19 -29.79
CA ILE A 232 16.26 34.43 -31.04
C ILE A 232 15.31 35.19 -31.98
N SER A 233 14.26 35.82 -31.46
CA SER A 233 13.31 36.60 -32.26
C SER A 233 13.96 37.87 -32.83
N SER A 234 14.75 38.58 -32.03
CA SER A 234 15.56 39.72 -32.48
C SER A 234 16.55 39.34 -33.59
N MET A 235 17.29 38.24 -33.40
CA MET A 235 18.23 37.72 -34.38
C MET A 235 17.53 37.27 -35.68
N LYS A 236 16.33 36.71 -35.60
CA LYS A 236 15.49 36.39 -36.78
C LYS A 236 15.08 37.66 -37.53
N GLU A 237 14.66 38.72 -36.83
CA GLU A 237 14.37 40.00 -37.45
C GLU A 237 15.61 40.60 -38.14
N GLU A 238 16.79 40.52 -37.52
CA GLU A 238 18.04 40.97 -38.13
C GLU A 238 18.40 40.19 -39.39
N ILE A 239 18.26 38.86 -39.38
CA ILE A 239 18.44 38.02 -40.56
C ILE A 239 17.48 38.45 -41.68
N ILE A 240 16.19 38.69 -41.36
CA ILE A 240 15.20 39.17 -42.34
C ILE A 240 15.58 40.58 -42.87
N ARG A 241 16.01 41.50 -42.00
CA ARG A 241 16.50 42.83 -42.39
C ARG A 241 17.69 42.73 -43.36
N LEU A 242 18.67 41.87 -43.06
CA LEU A 242 19.85 41.64 -43.90
C LEU A 242 19.52 40.93 -45.21
N GLN A 243 18.62 39.95 -45.21
CA GLN A 243 18.13 39.28 -46.43
C GLN A 243 17.44 40.27 -47.36
N ASN A 244 16.51 41.09 -46.84
CA ASN A 244 15.84 42.13 -47.60
C ASN A 244 16.83 43.15 -48.18
N TYR A 245 17.85 43.55 -47.41
CA TYR A 245 18.90 44.44 -47.91
C TYR A 245 19.73 43.79 -49.02
N ALA A 246 20.12 42.52 -48.86
CA ALA A 246 20.87 41.76 -49.85
C ALA A 246 20.08 41.57 -51.16
N GLU A 247 18.78 41.27 -51.08
CA GLU A 247 17.90 41.25 -52.26
C GLU A 247 17.79 42.61 -52.94
N LEU A 248 17.68 43.69 -52.17
CA LEU A 248 17.57 45.04 -52.70
C LEU A 248 18.88 45.46 -53.38
N CYS A 249 20.03 45.04 -52.86
CA CYS A 249 21.33 45.18 -53.52
C CYS A 249 21.45 44.32 -54.80
N LYS A 250 20.97 43.07 -54.81
CA LYS A 250 20.89 42.25 -56.03
C LYS A 250 20.03 42.91 -57.10
N LYS A 251 18.79 43.31 -56.77
CA LYS A 251 17.87 44.03 -57.65
C LYS A 251 18.40 45.38 -58.14
N LYS A 252 19.35 46.01 -57.42
CA LYS A 252 20.09 47.19 -57.88
C LYS A 252 21.24 46.83 -58.82
N ALA A 253 21.95 45.73 -58.56
CA ALA A 253 23.01 45.22 -59.42
C ALA A 253 22.47 44.74 -60.78
N GLU A 254 21.39 43.95 -60.78
CA GLU A 254 20.64 43.50 -61.98
C GLU A 254 20.14 44.68 -62.84
N LYS A 255 19.96 45.87 -62.24
CA LYS A 255 19.54 47.10 -62.93
C LYS A 255 20.69 48.05 -63.27
N ALA A 256 21.92 47.72 -62.90
CA ALA A 256 23.08 48.53 -63.25
C ALA A 256 23.40 48.31 -64.74
N PRO A 257 23.41 49.36 -65.60
CA PRO A 257 23.64 49.19 -67.03
C PRO A 257 24.95 48.47 -67.36
N ALA A 258 26.01 48.71 -66.57
CA ALA A 258 27.29 48.02 -66.72
C ALA A 258 27.19 46.50 -66.48
N ILE A 259 26.34 46.05 -65.57
CA ILE A 259 26.15 44.61 -65.29
C ILE A 259 25.29 43.99 -66.40
N GLN A 260 24.21 44.65 -66.84
CA GLN A 260 23.39 44.18 -67.95
C GLN A 260 24.21 44.08 -69.27
N MET A 261 25.08 45.07 -69.53
CA MET A 261 26.01 45.03 -70.66
C MET A 261 26.98 43.84 -70.54
N LEU A 262 27.59 43.62 -69.38
CA LEU A 262 28.47 42.46 -69.16
C LEU A 262 27.71 41.12 -69.27
N GLU A 263 26.45 41.05 -68.84
CA GLU A 263 25.60 39.86 -69.02
C GLU A 263 25.28 39.60 -70.50
N SER A 264 24.96 40.64 -71.28
CA SER A 264 24.79 40.51 -72.74
C SER A 264 26.10 40.15 -73.44
N GLU A 265 27.22 40.79 -73.12
CA GLU A 265 28.53 40.48 -73.67
C GLU A 265 28.94 39.02 -73.35
N LEU A 266 28.68 38.55 -72.14
CA LEU A 266 28.98 37.18 -71.74
C LEU A 266 28.04 36.18 -72.43
N GLN A 267 26.77 36.52 -72.64
CA GLN A 267 25.84 35.69 -73.43
C GLN A 267 26.25 35.65 -74.91
N ASP A 268 26.63 36.79 -75.51
CA ASP A 268 27.11 36.89 -76.89
C ASP A 268 28.42 36.12 -77.08
N VAL A 269 29.36 36.21 -76.14
CA VAL A 269 30.59 35.40 -76.09
C VAL A 269 30.26 33.90 -75.93
N LYS A 270 29.24 33.56 -75.15
CA LYS A 270 28.79 32.17 -74.95
C LYS A 270 28.05 31.60 -76.17
N GLU A 271 27.36 32.43 -76.94
CA GLU A 271 26.70 32.02 -78.18
C GLU A 271 27.70 31.94 -79.33
N SER A 272 28.58 32.94 -79.50
CA SER A 272 29.66 32.91 -80.50
C SER A 272 30.67 31.77 -80.27
N SER A 273 31.06 31.49 -79.02
CA SER A 273 31.91 30.31 -78.73
C SER A 273 31.18 28.99 -78.97
N LYS A 274 29.85 28.89 -78.72
CA LYS A 274 29.06 27.72 -79.10
C LYS A 274 28.99 27.52 -80.62
N THR A 275 28.78 28.59 -81.38
CA THR A 275 28.73 28.51 -82.86
C THR A 275 30.11 28.18 -83.42
N GLU A 276 31.18 28.77 -82.90
CA GLU A 276 32.56 28.43 -83.27
C GLU A 276 32.90 26.97 -82.97
N ILE A 277 32.54 26.45 -81.78
CA ILE A 277 32.70 25.02 -81.44
C ILE A 277 31.87 24.13 -82.39
N ALA A 278 30.66 24.54 -82.76
CA ALA A 278 29.82 23.79 -83.71
C ALA A 278 30.42 23.80 -85.13
N GLU A 279 30.96 24.92 -85.59
CA GLU A 279 31.66 25.04 -86.87
C GLU A 279 32.95 24.22 -86.91
N LEU A 280 33.77 24.28 -85.86
CA LEU A 280 35.00 23.49 -85.76
C LEU A 280 34.68 21.98 -85.75
N ARG A 281 33.63 21.56 -85.05
CA ARG A 281 33.12 20.18 -85.11
C ARG A 281 32.66 19.79 -86.51
N LYS A 282 31.96 20.68 -87.22
CA LYS A 282 31.53 20.45 -88.61
C LYS A 282 32.73 20.32 -89.55
N LYS A 283 33.67 21.26 -89.51
CA LYS A 283 34.91 21.25 -90.31
C LYS A 283 35.76 19.99 -90.04
N LEU A 284 35.84 19.55 -88.78
CA LEU A 284 36.50 18.29 -88.40
C LEU A 284 35.77 17.06 -88.97
N MET A 285 34.44 17.04 -88.91
CA MET A 285 33.64 15.95 -89.49
C MET A 285 33.81 15.88 -91.01
N GLU A 286 33.80 17.02 -91.70
CA GLU A 286 34.03 17.14 -93.14
C GLU A 286 35.43 16.65 -93.54
N ALA A 287 36.48 17.05 -92.81
CA ALA A 287 37.85 16.58 -93.03
C ALA A 287 37.99 15.06 -92.78
N LEU A 288 37.32 14.52 -91.77
CA LEU A 288 37.29 13.07 -91.51
C LEU A 288 36.44 12.30 -92.54
N SER A 289 35.49 12.91 -93.24
CA SER A 289 34.86 12.28 -94.41
C SER A 289 35.80 12.29 -95.61
N THR A 290 36.45 13.42 -95.94
CA THR A 290 37.34 13.47 -97.12
C THR A 290 38.57 12.58 -96.95
N GLU A 291 39.12 12.41 -95.74
CA GLU A 291 40.17 11.43 -95.46
C GLU A 291 39.67 9.97 -95.64
N ARG A 292 38.43 9.68 -95.24
CA ARG A 292 37.83 8.36 -95.50
C ARG A 292 37.59 8.12 -96.97
N ASP A 293 37.04 9.10 -97.69
CA ASP A 293 36.71 8.99 -99.11
C ASP A 293 37.97 8.86 -99.97
N THR A 294 39.03 9.62 -99.67
CA THR A 294 40.35 9.46 -100.32
C THR A 294 41.00 8.11 -100.00
N ARG A 295 40.87 7.61 -98.76
CA ARG A 295 41.33 6.26 -98.42
C ARG A 295 40.52 5.17 -99.12
N LEU A 296 39.20 5.32 -99.25
CA LEU A 296 38.33 4.42 -100.00
C LEU A 296 38.73 4.42 -101.48
N TYR A 297 38.91 5.59 -102.10
CA TYR A 297 39.38 5.73 -103.47
C TYR A 297 40.72 5.03 -103.72
N VAL A 298 41.70 5.16 -102.81
CA VAL A 298 43.00 4.45 -102.91
C VAL A 298 42.83 2.93 -102.76
N LEU A 299 41.92 2.47 -101.90
CA LEU A 299 41.60 1.04 -101.75
C LEU A 299 40.87 0.48 -102.99
N GLU A 300 39.94 1.23 -103.56
CA GLU A 300 39.23 0.89 -104.80
C GLU A 300 40.20 0.84 -105.98
N GLN A 301 41.11 1.82 -106.12
CA GLN A 301 42.16 1.79 -107.13
C GLN A 301 43.03 0.53 -106.99
N ARG A 302 43.48 0.20 -105.77
CA ARG A 302 44.31 -0.99 -105.54
C ARG A 302 43.56 -2.31 -105.76
N LEU A 303 42.25 -2.35 -105.46
CA LEU A 303 41.39 -3.48 -105.82
C LEU A 303 41.24 -3.61 -107.34
N GLN A 304 41.11 -2.49 -108.06
CA GLN A 304 41.06 -2.49 -109.53
C GLN A 304 42.38 -2.99 -110.13
N GLU A 305 43.52 -2.49 -109.64
CA GLU A 305 44.87 -2.95 -110.04
C GLU A 305 45.00 -4.47 -109.82
N MET A 306 44.73 -4.97 -108.61
CA MET A 306 44.78 -6.40 -108.29
C MET A 306 43.80 -7.23 -109.13
N THR A 307 42.63 -6.69 -109.48
CA THR A 307 41.66 -7.36 -110.36
C THR A 307 42.18 -7.45 -111.79
N THR A 308 42.86 -6.41 -112.30
CA THR A 308 43.51 -6.46 -113.62
C THR A 308 44.70 -7.42 -113.65
N GLU A 309 45.49 -7.49 -112.58
CA GLU A 309 46.56 -8.48 -112.42
C GLU A 309 46.00 -9.91 -112.38
N MET A 310 44.94 -10.16 -111.59
CA MET A 310 44.29 -11.48 -111.54
C MET A 310 43.69 -11.88 -112.89
N GLY A 311 43.08 -10.94 -113.62
CA GLY A 311 42.64 -11.17 -115.00
C GLY A 311 43.79 -11.45 -115.99
N ALA A 312 45.00 -10.92 -115.75
CA ALA A 312 46.19 -11.27 -116.51
C ALA A 312 46.71 -12.67 -116.15
N PHE A 313 46.70 -13.04 -114.85
CA PHE A 313 47.03 -14.40 -114.41
C PHE A 313 46.06 -15.45 -114.96
N ASP A 314 44.75 -15.18 -115.01
CA ASP A 314 43.78 -16.11 -115.60
C ASP A 314 43.95 -16.27 -117.12
N ARG A 315 44.36 -15.22 -117.84
CA ARG A 315 44.76 -15.34 -119.27
C ARG A 315 45.99 -16.23 -119.43
N ILE A 316 47.02 -16.01 -118.61
CA ILE A 316 48.22 -16.87 -118.60
C ILE A 316 47.84 -18.31 -118.24
N ARG A 317 46.90 -18.52 -117.31
CA ARG A 317 46.40 -19.84 -116.94
C ARG A 317 45.68 -20.52 -118.10
N ALA A 318 44.81 -19.80 -118.82
CA ALA A 318 44.14 -20.31 -120.03
C ALA A 318 45.15 -20.64 -121.15
N ASP A 319 46.18 -19.82 -121.36
CA ASP A 319 47.27 -20.10 -122.30
C ASP A 319 48.10 -21.33 -121.88
N LEU A 320 48.31 -21.54 -120.57
CA LEU A 320 48.98 -22.71 -120.03
C LEU A 320 48.11 -23.96 -120.15
N GLU A 321 46.82 -23.89 -119.82
CA GLU A 321 45.84 -24.97 -120.03
C GLU A 321 45.77 -25.34 -121.53
N TYR A 322 45.76 -24.36 -122.44
CA TYR A 322 45.84 -24.60 -123.88
C TYR A 322 47.15 -25.27 -124.32
N LYS A 323 48.30 -24.82 -123.78
CA LYS A 323 49.61 -25.48 -124.02
C LYS A 323 49.68 -26.88 -123.43
N ILE A 324 49.09 -27.12 -122.26
CA ILE A 324 48.98 -28.45 -121.65
C ILE A 324 48.15 -29.35 -122.56
N ASN A 325 46.98 -28.91 -123.01
CA ASN A 325 46.16 -29.67 -123.97
C ASN A 325 46.90 -29.96 -125.30
N GLN A 326 47.69 -29.00 -125.82
CA GLN A 326 48.56 -29.27 -126.98
C GLN A 326 49.66 -30.29 -126.67
N LEU A 327 50.27 -30.22 -125.48
CA LEU A 327 51.32 -31.15 -125.04
C LEU A 327 50.74 -32.54 -124.77
N GLU A 328 49.56 -32.67 -124.19
CA GLU A 328 48.84 -33.95 -124.04
C GLU A 328 48.46 -34.54 -125.41
N GLY A 329 48.03 -33.71 -126.36
CA GLY A 329 47.82 -34.13 -127.74
C GLY A 329 49.12 -34.64 -128.39
N LYS A 330 50.22 -33.92 -128.19
CA LYS A 330 51.56 -34.36 -128.63
C LYS A 330 52.07 -35.58 -127.89
N ILE A 331 51.77 -35.74 -126.60
CA ILE A 331 52.12 -36.93 -125.82
C ILE A 331 51.34 -38.13 -126.35
N LYS A 332 50.04 -38.02 -126.63
CA LYS A 332 49.27 -39.10 -127.29
C LYS A 332 49.85 -39.47 -128.66
N LEU A 333 50.28 -38.48 -129.45
CA LEU A 333 50.99 -38.73 -130.72
C LEU A 333 52.37 -39.39 -130.50
N LEU A 334 53.14 -38.92 -129.51
CA LEU A 334 54.46 -39.45 -129.15
C LEU A 334 54.41 -40.78 -128.39
N GLU A 335 53.27 -41.16 -127.80
CA GLU A 335 52.99 -42.47 -127.23
C GLU A 335 52.64 -43.45 -128.35
N ASN A 336 51.84 -43.03 -129.34
CA ASN A 336 51.63 -43.80 -130.57
C ASN A 336 52.97 -43.97 -131.34
N GLU A 337 53.78 -42.91 -131.45
CA GLU A 337 55.14 -43.02 -132.01
C GLU A 337 56.10 -43.80 -131.10
N ASN A 338 56.00 -43.77 -129.76
CA ASN A 338 56.82 -44.64 -128.90
C ASN A 338 56.38 -46.10 -128.93
N ILE A 339 55.13 -46.40 -129.24
CA ILE A 339 54.68 -47.76 -129.55
C ILE A 339 55.32 -48.22 -130.87
N LEU A 340 55.48 -47.31 -131.84
CA LEU A 340 56.18 -47.56 -133.10
C LEU A 340 57.73 -47.57 -132.97
N LEU A 341 58.31 -46.79 -132.04
CA LEU A 341 59.76 -46.58 -131.87
C LEU A 341 60.38 -47.41 -130.74
N LYS A 342 59.58 -48.00 -129.83
CA LYS A 342 60.05 -49.13 -128.99
C LYS A 342 60.31 -50.39 -129.81
N ALA A 343 59.98 -50.39 -131.11
CA ALA A 343 60.50 -51.37 -132.08
C ALA A 343 61.92 -51.02 -132.60
N SER A 344 62.51 -49.87 -132.22
CA SER A 344 63.80 -49.37 -132.76
C SER A 344 64.58 -48.43 -131.80
N GLU A 345 65.16 -49.02 -130.75
CA GLU A 345 66.41 -48.66 -130.04
C GLU A 345 66.97 -47.20 -129.91
N SER A 346 66.94 -46.71 -128.65
CA SER A 346 68.14 -46.34 -127.83
C SER A 346 68.80 -44.92 -127.82
N MET A 347 69.29 -44.57 -126.61
CA MET A 347 70.20 -43.47 -126.15
C MET A 347 69.65 -42.01 -126.20
N LYS A 348 69.35 -41.28 -125.10
CA LYS A 348 70.06 -40.87 -123.84
C LYS A 348 71.14 -39.77 -124.03
N GLU A 349 70.96 -38.51 -123.60
CA GLU A 349 70.84 -37.90 -122.22
C GLU A 349 72.22 -37.75 -121.50
N THR A 350 72.58 -36.73 -120.68
CA THR A 350 71.94 -35.51 -120.10
C THR A 350 73.01 -34.54 -119.48
N GLU A 351 72.64 -33.33 -119.01
CA GLU A 351 73.47 -32.42 -118.17
C GLU A 351 72.66 -31.68 -117.07
N LYS A 352 73.32 -31.26 -115.96
CA LYS A 352 73.28 -29.92 -115.27
C LYS A 352 73.27 -29.91 -113.72
N SER A 353 73.92 -28.88 -113.12
CA SER A 353 73.94 -28.54 -111.68
C SER A 353 74.27 -27.03 -111.46
N ASP A 354 74.28 -26.59 -110.18
CA ASP A 354 75.00 -25.43 -109.60
C ASP A 354 74.32 -24.05 -109.46
N ASN A 355 73.36 -23.91 -108.53
CA ASN A 355 73.03 -22.57 -107.95
C ASN A 355 72.62 -22.52 -106.46
N PHE A 356 72.49 -23.65 -105.75
CA PHE A 356 72.02 -23.65 -104.35
C PHE A 356 73.13 -23.43 -103.31
N GLU A 357 74.37 -23.81 -103.62
CA GLU A 357 75.50 -23.84 -102.66
C GLU A 357 75.96 -22.43 -102.21
N ARG A 358 75.81 -21.42 -103.08
CA ARG A 358 76.31 -20.05 -102.82
C ARG A 358 75.51 -19.31 -101.74
N THR A 359 74.20 -19.56 -101.64
CA THR A 359 73.31 -18.89 -100.68
C THR A 359 73.59 -19.34 -99.25
N LEU A 360 73.87 -20.63 -99.04
CA LEU A 360 74.13 -21.23 -97.73
C LEU A 360 75.40 -20.66 -97.08
N GLN A 361 76.43 -20.38 -97.89
CA GLN A 361 77.74 -19.94 -97.42
C GLN A 361 77.76 -18.49 -96.91
N ASN A 362 76.86 -17.63 -97.43
CA ASN A 362 76.75 -16.23 -97.02
C ASN A 362 76.06 -16.08 -95.65
N PHE A 363 75.00 -16.87 -95.38
CA PHE A 363 74.28 -16.81 -94.10
C PHE A 363 75.19 -17.16 -92.91
N LYS A 364 76.07 -18.16 -93.10
CA LYS A 364 77.05 -18.62 -92.09
C LYS A 364 78.04 -17.53 -91.68
N LYS A 365 78.47 -16.67 -92.63
CA LYS A 365 79.40 -15.55 -92.38
C LYS A 365 78.75 -14.42 -91.56
N SER A 366 77.47 -14.14 -91.76
CA SER A 366 76.76 -13.08 -91.02
C SER A 366 76.51 -13.47 -89.56
N ALA A 367 76.09 -14.71 -89.29
CA ALA A 367 75.87 -15.20 -87.93
C ALA A 367 77.14 -15.21 -87.06
N GLN A 368 78.32 -15.41 -87.68
CA GLN A 368 79.59 -15.44 -86.96
C GLN A 368 80.07 -14.05 -86.51
N LYS A 369 79.68 -12.97 -87.21
CA LYS A 369 79.99 -11.58 -86.81
C LYS A 369 79.21 -11.11 -85.57
N LEU A 370 77.99 -11.60 -85.36
CA LEU A 370 77.19 -11.25 -84.16
C LEU A 370 77.78 -11.85 -82.86
N ARG A 371 78.45 -13.01 -82.93
CA ARG A 371 79.01 -13.68 -81.74
C ARG A 371 80.30 -13.07 -81.19
N SER A 372 80.96 -12.18 -81.95
CA SER A 372 82.26 -11.59 -81.59
C SER A 372 82.18 -10.18 -81.00
N SER A 373 80.99 -9.57 -80.90
CA SER A 373 80.80 -8.25 -80.28
C SER A 373 80.42 -8.39 -78.81
N LYS A 374 81.25 -7.88 -77.89
CA LYS A 374 80.96 -7.79 -76.44
C LYS A 374 80.45 -6.41 -76.03
N HIS A 375 79.49 -5.86 -76.78
CA HIS A 375 78.73 -4.70 -76.33
C HIS A 375 77.31 -5.13 -75.94
N PRO A 376 76.76 -4.63 -74.81
CA PRO A 376 75.39 -4.94 -74.42
C PRO A 376 74.44 -4.38 -75.47
N ILE A 377 73.65 -5.26 -76.10
CA ILE A 377 72.66 -4.88 -77.10
C ILE A 377 71.55 -4.11 -76.38
N ASN A 378 71.39 -2.83 -76.71
CA ASN A 378 70.31 -2.02 -76.18
C ASN A 378 69.00 -2.42 -76.87
N PHE A 379 68.16 -3.20 -76.19
CA PHE A 379 66.92 -3.73 -76.76
C PHE A 379 65.92 -2.65 -77.19
N TYR A 380 66.03 -1.43 -76.65
CA TYR A 380 65.19 -0.29 -77.04
C TYR A 380 65.47 0.19 -78.48
N GLU A 381 66.75 0.20 -78.89
CA GLU A 381 67.17 0.61 -80.24
C GLU A 381 66.83 -0.45 -81.30
N LEU A 382 66.84 -1.73 -80.93
CA LEU A 382 66.50 -2.84 -81.84
C LEU A 382 64.98 -2.98 -82.08
N LEU A 383 64.15 -2.47 -81.17
CA LEU A 383 62.68 -2.53 -81.26
C LEU A 383 62.03 -1.22 -81.73
N GLY A 384 62.82 -0.18 -81.99
CA GLY A 384 62.31 1.13 -82.44
C GLY A 384 61.43 1.82 -81.41
N LEU A 385 61.67 1.60 -80.11
CA LEU A 385 60.92 2.22 -79.02
C LEU A 385 61.68 3.44 -78.50
N GLU A 386 61.05 4.60 -78.62
CA GLU A 386 61.59 5.89 -78.19
C GLU A 386 61.88 5.88 -76.69
N GLU A 387 63.06 6.38 -76.30
CA GLU A 387 63.56 6.29 -74.94
C GLU A 387 62.66 7.10 -73.99
N THR A 388 62.06 6.45 -72.98
CA THR A 388 61.08 7.10 -72.08
C THR A 388 61.70 8.33 -71.45
N SER A 389 61.17 9.51 -71.80
CA SER A 389 61.80 10.80 -71.56
C SER A 389 62.37 10.94 -70.14
N HIS A 390 63.60 11.45 -70.03
CA HIS A 390 64.23 11.79 -68.75
C HIS A 390 63.34 12.65 -67.84
N GLU A 391 62.44 13.44 -68.44
CA GLU A 391 61.36 14.19 -67.78
C GLU A 391 60.46 13.29 -66.90
N GLN A 392 59.99 12.16 -67.43
CA GLN A 392 59.12 11.22 -66.71
C GLN A 392 59.86 10.52 -65.57
N LYS A 393 61.15 10.19 -65.78
CA LYS A 393 62.00 9.59 -64.74
C LYS A 393 62.22 10.57 -63.57
N ARG A 394 62.55 11.84 -63.86
CA ARG A 394 62.64 12.90 -62.84
C ARG A 394 61.33 13.11 -62.10
N ARG A 395 60.18 13.12 -62.80
CA ARG A 395 58.86 13.25 -62.16
C ARG A 395 58.54 12.07 -61.25
N TYR A 396 58.92 10.86 -61.63
CA TYR A 396 58.78 9.68 -60.78
C TYR A 396 59.65 9.78 -59.51
N ASP A 397 60.91 10.18 -59.66
CA ASP A 397 61.83 10.35 -58.53
C ASP A 397 61.37 11.47 -57.58
N MET A 398 60.91 12.61 -58.11
CA MET A 398 60.31 13.69 -57.29
C MET A 398 59.06 13.23 -56.53
N LEU A 399 58.15 12.51 -57.19
CA LEU A 399 56.92 12.02 -56.57
C LEU A 399 57.21 10.97 -55.48
N LYS A 400 58.27 10.18 -55.66
CA LYS A 400 58.78 9.23 -54.68
C LYS A 400 59.36 9.93 -53.44
N ASP A 401 60.12 11.00 -53.64
CA ASP A 401 60.66 11.83 -52.55
C ASP A 401 59.55 12.56 -51.77
N GLU A 402 58.49 13.02 -52.46
CA GLU A 402 57.30 13.58 -51.81
C GLU A 402 56.55 12.52 -51.01
N TYR A 403 56.37 11.31 -51.55
CA TYR A 403 55.74 10.19 -50.86
C TYR A 403 56.50 9.78 -49.59
N GLU A 404 57.83 9.67 -49.65
CA GLU A 404 58.68 9.42 -48.47
C GLU A 404 58.51 10.52 -47.39
N LYS A 405 58.47 11.80 -47.79
CA LYS A 405 58.22 12.92 -46.85
C LYS A 405 56.83 12.86 -46.21
N TYR A 406 55.79 12.53 -46.99
CA TYR A 406 54.43 12.34 -46.46
C TYR A 406 54.34 11.14 -45.52
N LYS A 407 54.99 10.02 -45.85
CA LYS A 407 55.09 8.84 -45.00
C LYS A 407 55.77 9.16 -43.67
N LEU A 408 56.94 9.80 -43.67
CA LEU A 408 57.64 10.21 -42.45
C LEU A 408 56.81 11.17 -41.58
N LYS A 409 56.04 12.08 -42.21
CA LYS A 409 55.13 13.00 -41.51
C LYS A 409 53.90 12.29 -40.92
N ALA A 410 53.39 11.25 -41.58
CA ALA A 410 52.33 10.40 -41.04
C ALA A 410 52.84 9.52 -39.89
N GLU A 411 54.03 8.92 -40.04
CA GLU A 411 54.67 8.10 -39.00
C GLU A 411 55.03 8.93 -37.74
N SER A 412 55.46 10.19 -37.89
CA SER A 412 55.73 11.06 -36.73
C SER A 412 54.44 11.47 -35.99
N LEU A 413 53.36 11.77 -36.71
CA LEU A 413 52.05 12.01 -36.11
C LEU A 413 51.51 10.76 -35.40
N LEU A 414 51.64 9.59 -35.99
CA LEU A 414 51.26 8.32 -35.36
C LEU A 414 52.09 8.03 -34.11
N ARG A 415 53.42 8.26 -34.13
CA ARG A 415 54.26 8.15 -32.92
C ARG A 415 53.89 9.17 -31.83
N SER A 416 53.53 10.40 -32.19
CA SER A 416 53.06 11.39 -31.20
C SER A 416 51.70 11.02 -30.59
N ARG A 417 50.89 10.23 -31.29
CA ARG A 417 49.58 9.76 -30.82
C ARG A 417 49.68 8.44 -30.03
N SER A 418 50.63 7.57 -30.37
CA SER A 418 50.81 6.27 -29.71
C SER A 418 51.47 6.36 -28.32
N MET A 419 52.03 7.51 -27.94
CA MET A 419 52.67 7.72 -26.62
C MET A 419 51.74 8.39 -25.59
N SER A 420 50.44 8.51 -25.87
CA SER A 420 49.49 9.19 -24.99
C SER A 420 48.42 8.29 -24.35
N ASN A 421 48.40 6.99 -24.67
CA ASN A 421 47.29 6.08 -24.33
C ASN A 421 47.68 4.82 -23.54
N ASP A 422 48.95 4.60 -23.22
CA ASP A 422 49.39 3.50 -22.34
C ASP A 422 50.41 4.02 -21.31
N VAL A 423 50.30 3.48 -20.09
CA VAL A 423 51.08 3.84 -18.88
C VAL A 423 50.73 5.20 -18.25
N LEU A 424 49.55 5.27 -17.60
CA LEU A 424 49.30 6.20 -16.50
C LEU A 424 49.28 5.48 -15.13
N VAL A 425 50.37 4.77 -14.81
CA VAL A 425 50.64 4.28 -13.45
C VAL A 425 52.09 4.58 -13.10
N ASN A 426 52.28 5.49 -12.15
CA ASN A 426 53.52 5.74 -11.40
C ASN A 426 54.84 5.84 -12.18
N THR A 427 55.35 7.06 -12.38
CA THR A 427 56.56 7.53 -11.65
C THR A 427 56.90 8.99 -11.96
N ASN A 428 57.54 9.64 -10.99
CA ASN A 428 58.08 11.00 -11.14
C ASN A 428 59.19 11.03 -12.19
N LEU A 429 59.02 11.79 -13.28
CA LEU A 429 60.15 12.14 -14.16
C LEU A 429 60.04 13.55 -14.74
N SER A 430 60.16 14.56 -13.87
CA SER A 430 60.53 15.92 -14.27
C SER A 430 62.01 15.99 -14.68
N SER A 431 62.37 15.38 -15.81
CA SER A 431 63.63 15.67 -16.51
C SER A 431 63.62 15.14 -17.95
N ALA A 432 64.37 15.82 -18.82
CA ALA A 432 64.60 15.49 -20.23
C ALA A 432 63.47 15.79 -21.25
N LEU A 433 63.23 17.10 -21.51
CA LEU A 433 63.10 17.55 -22.91
C LEU A 433 63.69 18.96 -23.14
N SER A 434 65.00 19.07 -22.92
CA SER A 434 65.79 20.22 -23.39
C SER A 434 66.03 20.11 -24.90
N VAL A 435 65.13 20.65 -25.72
CA VAL A 435 65.29 20.73 -27.18
C VAL A 435 65.21 22.19 -27.63
N ALA A 436 66.34 22.67 -28.17
CA ALA A 436 66.49 23.88 -29.00
C ALA A 436 65.95 25.21 -28.43
N THR A 437 66.80 25.90 -27.66
CA THR A 437 66.74 27.35 -27.50
C THR A 437 66.95 28.05 -28.85
N LEU A 438 65.87 28.49 -29.50
CA LEU A 438 65.90 29.33 -30.70
C LEU A 438 64.88 30.46 -30.57
N ASN A 439 65.39 31.65 -30.23
CA ASN A 439 64.72 32.97 -30.22
C ASN A 439 63.27 32.99 -29.73
N GLU A 440 63.12 33.12 -28.41
CA GLU A 440 61.83 33.34 -27.76
C GLU A 440 61.23 34.69 -28.16
N CYS A 441 60.17 34.66 -28.97
CA CYS A 441 59.27 35.79 -29.10
C CYS A 441 58.47 35.94 -27.78
N PRO A 442 58.36 37.15 -27.17
CA PRO A 442 57.64 37.33 -25.91
C PRO A 442 56.19 36.86 -25.93
N SER A 443 55.49 36.94 -27.07
CA SER A 443 54.12 36.42 -27.20
C SER A 443 54.06 34.89 -27.22
N CYS A 444 55.13 34.21 -27.64
CA CYS A 444 55.21 32.75 -27.61
C CYS A 444 55.40 32.22 -26.19
N ILE A 445 56.20 32.87 -25.34
CA ILE A 445 56.34 32.49 -23.92
C ILE A 445 54.99 32.61 -23.21
N ALA A 446 54.27 33.72 -23.42
CA ALA A 446 52.94 33.94 -22.84
C ALA A 446 51.95 32.87 -23.31
N ALA A 447 51.86 32.63 -24.62
CA ALA A 447 51.00 31.58 -25.18
C ALA A 447 51.36 30.17 -24.65
N GLU A 448 52.64 29.87 -24.41
CA GLU A 448 53.04 28.58 -23.85
C GLU A 448 52.69 28.46 -22.35
N ALA A 449 52.79 29.56 -21.59
CA ALA A 449 52.30 29.60 -20.20
C ALA A 449 50.78 29.38 -20.13
N ASP A 450 50.01 30.04 -21.00
CA ASP A 450 48.55 29.86 -21.11
C ASP A 450 48.19 28.43 -21.51
N LEU A 451 48.93 27.81 -22.44
CA LEU A 451 48.75 26.40 -22.82
C LEU A 451 49.08 25.44 -21.68
N ARG A 452 50.08 25.73 -20.83
CA ARG A 452 50.36 24.93 -19.62
C ARG A 452 49.24 25.09 -18.58
N HIS A 453 48.73 26.31 -18.39
CA HIS A 453 47.58 26.56 -17.52
C HIS A 453 46.33 25.81 -18.01
N LEU A 454 45.98 25.92 -19.29
CA LEU A 454 44.88 25.17 -19.92
C LEU A 454 45.02 23.65 -19.75
N ARG A 455 46.22 23.09 -19.94
CA ARG A 455 46.48 21.66 -19.69
C ARG A 455 46.27 21.28 -18.22
N SER A 456 46.69 22.12 -17.28
CA SER A 456 46.45 21.90 -15.84
C SER A 456 44.96 21.96 -15.49
N VAL A 457 44.21 22.91 -16.07
CA VAL A 457 42.75 23.01 -15.91
C VAL A 457 42.07 21.77 -16.48
N ILE A 458 42.42 21.34 -17.69
CA ILE A 458 41.89 20.13 -18.34
C ILE A 458 42.17 18.88 -17.49
N ALA A 459 43.38 18.74 -16.93
CA ALA A 459 43.71 17.64 -16.01
C ALA A 459 42.79 17.66 -14.77
N SER A 460 42.68 18.80 -14.08
CA SER A 460 41.81 18.92 -12.89
C SER A 460 40.33 18.70 -13.18
N LEU A 461 39.86 19.02 -14.40
CA LEU A 461 38.49 18.74 -14.84
C LEU A 461 38.31 17.24 -15.14
N HIS A 462 39.32 16.56 -15.69
CA HIS A 462 39.28 15.11 -15.85
C HIS A 462 39.30 14.38 -14.51
N ASP A 463 40.16 14.77 -13.57
CA ASP A 463 40.19 14.20 -12.21
C ASP A 463 38.82 14.36 -11.52
N ARG A 464 38.19 15.54 -11.67
CA ARG A 464 36.87 15.83 -11.11
C ARG A 464 35.72 15.10 -11.81
N LEU A 465 35.82 14.85 -13.12
CA LEU A 465 34.88 13.98 -13.82
C LEU A 465 35.02 12.53 -13.36
N GLN A 466 36.24 12.03 -13.21
CA GLN A 466 36.52 10.69 -12.74
C GLN A 466 36.04 10.48 -11.29
N SER A 467 36.23 11.46 -10.40
CA SER A 467 35.67 11.38 -9.04
C SER A 467 34.14 11.36 -9.04
N LEU A 468 33.49 12.19 -9.88
CA LEU A 468 32.02 12.20 -10.01
C LEU A 468 31.47 10.89 -10.60
N GLU A 469 32.18 10.26 -11.52
CA GLU A 469 31.81 8.96 -12.09
C GLU A 469 31.92 7.83 -11.06
N ILE A 470 32.98 7.84 -10.23
CA ILE A 470 33.15 6.93 -9.09
C ILE A 470 32.05 7.16 -8.04
N ASP A 471 31.75 8.40 -7.68
CA ASP A 471 30.69 8.74 -6.73
C ASP A 471 29.31 8.30 -7.25
N TYR A 472 29.02 8.50 -8.54
CA TYR A 472 27.78 8.04 -9.17
C TYR A 472 27.68 6.51 -9.15
N ALA A 473 28.76 5.79 -9.47
CA ALA A 473 28.80 4.33 -9.41
C ALA A 473 28.58 3.82 -7.97
N ASN A 474 29.21 4.45 -6.97
CA ASN A 474 29.04 4.12 -5.56
C ASN A 474 27.59 4.36 -5.08
N MET A 475 27.00 5.49 -5.44
CA MET A 475 25.61 5.80 -5.10
C MET A 475 24.64 4.82 -5.77
N LYS A 476 24.84 4.51 -7.06
CA LYS A 476 24.06 3.50 -7.79
C LYS A 476 24.11 2.13 -7.09
N ASN A 477 25.30 1.64 -6.75
CA ASN A 477 25.47 0.37 -6.05
C ASN A 477 24.75 0.37 -4.68
N ASN A 478 24.80 1.48 -3.94
CA ASN A 478 24.13 1.64 -2.64
C ASN A 478 22.59 1.63 -2.79
N TYR A 479 22.04 2.22 -3.85
CA TYR A 479 20.61 2.12 -4.17
C TYR A 479 20.23 0.70 -4.58
N GLU A 480 21.02 0.03 -5.43
CA GLU A 480 20.78 -1.37 -5.81
C GLU A 480 20.82 -2.31 -4.60
N GLU A 481 21.77 -2.14 -3.68
CA GLU A 481 21.84 -2.89 -2.42
C GLU A 481 20.58 -2.65 -1.55
N LYS A 482 20.17 -1.39 -1.35
CA LYS A 482 18.92 -1.08 -0.61
C LYS A 482 17.69 -1.68 -1.27
N THR A 483 17.59 -1.65 -2.59
CA THR A 483 16.48 -2.27 -3.33
C THR A 483 16.50 -3.79 -3.16
N THR A 484 17.66 -4.46 -3.19
CA THR A 484 17.71 -5.92 -2.94
C THR A 484 17.37 -6.27 -1.49
N LEU A 485 17.79 -5.46 -0.50
CA LEU A 485 17.42 -5.65 0.91
C LEU A 485 15.90 -5.49 1.14
N LEU A 486 15.28 -4.44 0.60
CA LEU A 486 13.83 -4.24 0.71
C LEU A 486 13.04 -5.35 0.00
N ASN A 487 13.47 -5.76 -1.20
CA ASN A 487 12.85 -6.90 -1.89
C ASN A 487 12.98 -8.21 -1.09
N ARG A 488 14.12 -8.42 -0.41
CA ARG A 488 14.34 -9.59 0.46
C ARG A 488 13.38 -9.57 1.67
N GLU A 489 13.21 -8.41 2.30
CA GLU A 489 12.29 -8.22 3.44
C GLU A 489 10.82 -8.40 3.02
N ILE A 490 10.41 -7.86 1.87
CA ILE A 490 9.08 -8.08 1.28
C ILE A 490 8.84 -9.59 1.06
N SER A 491 9.77 -10.30 0.42
CA SER A 491 9.63 -11.75 0.19
C SER A 491 9.71 -12.61 1.47
N GLU A 492 10.28 -12.11 2.57
CA GLU A 492 10.20 -12.76 3.88
C GLU A 492 8.83 -12.53 4.53
N MET A 493 8.30 -11.31 4.45
CA MET A 493 6.96 -10.96 4.91
C MET A 493 5.87 -11.73 4.15
N GLU A 494 5.94 -11.79 2.82
CA GLU A 494 5.02 -12.57 1.97
C GLU A 494 4.97 -14.05 2.38
N LYS A 495 6.14 -14.69 2.56
CA LYS A 495 6.21 -16.09 3.02
C LYS A 495 5.61 -16.28 4.41
N SER A 496 5.81 -15.33 5.33
CA SER A 496 5.23 -15.39 6.67
C SER A 496 3.70 -15.27 6.64
N GLN A 497 3.17 -14.43 5.74
CA GLN A 497 1.74 -14.27 5.52
C GLN A 497 1.13 -15.52 4.88
N ASP A 498 1.78 -16.10 3.87
CA ASP A 498 1.35 -17.36 3.25
C ASP A 498 1.35 -18.52 4.25
N SER A 499 2.35 -18.63 5.13
CA SER A 499 2.36 -19.66 6.19
C SER A 499 1.21 -19.46 7.18
N LEU A 500 0.91 -18.22 7.58
CA LEU A 500 -0.18 -17.93 8.50
C LEU A 500 -1.57 -18.18 7.87
N ILE A 501 -1.73 -17.86 6.58
CA ILE A 501 -2.94 -18.19 5.81
C ILE A 501 -3.09 -19.71 5.67
N PHE A 502 -2.00 -20.44 5.42
CA PHE A 502 -2.01 -21.90 5.35
C PHE A 502 -2.40 -22.53 6.70
N GLU A 503 -1.82 -22.08 7.81
CA GLU A 503 -2.17 -22.53 9.16
C GLU A 503 -3.64 -22.25 9.49
N LEU A 504 -4.15 -21.05 9.20
CA LEU A 504 -5.54 -20.69 9.44
C LEU A 504 -6.51 -21.54 8.61
N ARG A 505 -6.19 -21.78 7.32
CA ARG A 505 -6.96 -22.71 6.47
C ARG A 505 -6.96 -24.12 7.04
N ASN A 506 -5.80 -24.63 7.49
CA ASN A 506 -5.69 -25.96 8.06
C ASN A 506 -6.49 -26.09 9.37
N GLN A 507 -6.44 -25.10 10.26
CA GLN A 507 -7.28 -25.05 11.47
C GLN A 507 -8.78 -25.00 11.15
N MET A 508 -9.18 -24.28 10.10
CA MET A 508 -10.57 -24.26 9.64
C MET A 508 -11.01 -25.61 9.09
N HIS A 509 -10.20 -26.24 8.24
CA HIS A 509 -10.46 -27.60 7.72
C HIS A 509 -10.54 -28.64 8.85
N GLN A 510 -9.67 -28.55 9.85
CA GLN A 510 -9.73 -29.44 11.03
C GLN A 510 -11.05 -29.26 11.79
N LYS A 511 -11.48 -28.02 12.06
CA LYS A 511 -12.77 -27.74 12.72
C LYS A 511 -13.97 -28.25 11.92
N VAL A 512 -13.92 -28.14 10.59
CA VAL A 512 -14.96 -28.70 9.71
C VAL A 512 -14.99 -30.23 9.84
N ALA A 513 -13.84 -30.91 9.75
CA ALA A 513 -13.75 -32.35 9.90
C ALA A 513 -14.21 -32.85 11.28
N GLU A 514 -13.92 -32.10 12.36
CA GLU A 514 -14.42 -32.41 13.71
C GLU A 514 -15.95 -32.29 13.82
N VAL A 515 -16.55 -31.26 13.20
CA VAL A 515 -18.00 -31.07 13.14
C VAL A 515 -18.68 -32.13 12.28
N GLU A 516 -18.10 -32.47 11.12
CA GLU A 516 -18.58 -33.55 10.26
C GLU A 516 -18.54 -34.90 10.96
N LEU A 517 -17.47 -35.18 11.72
CA LEU A 517 -17.32 -36.40 12.52
C LEU A 517 -18.38 -36.48 13.63
N GLU A 518 -18.64 -35.39 14.38
CA GLU A 518 -19.69 -35.43 15.42
C GLU A 518 -21.10 -35.47 14.82
N MET A 519 -21.34 -34.82 13.67
CA MET A 519 -22.59 -34.99 12.90
C MET A 519 -22.76 -36.45 12.46
N GLN A 520 -21.71 -37.11 11.99
CA GLN A 520 -21.76 -38.52 11.60
C GLN A 520 -22.04 -39.43 12.80
N LYS A 521 -21.41 -39.19 13.96
CA LYS A 521 -21.74 -39.90 15.22
C LYS A 521 -23.20 -39.69 15.62
N GLN A 522 -23.75 -38.47 15.49
CA GLN A 522 -25.17 -38.21 15.76
C GLN A 522 -26.07 -38.98 14.80
N ARG A 523 -25.75 -39.02 13.50
CA ARG A 523 -26.47 -39.84 12.51
C ARG A 523 -26.45 -41.32 12.88
N THR A 524 -25.28 -41.88 13.26
CA THR A 524 -25.17 -43.27 13.72
C THR A 524 -26.01 -43.52 14.96
N ARG A 525 -25.89 -42.71 16.02
CA ARG A 525 -26.70 -42.82 17.24
C ARG A 525 -28.21 -42.81 16.95
N THR A 526 -28.67 -41.93 16.04
CA THR A 526 -30.07 -41.86 15.62
C THR A 526 -30.50 -43.11 14.85
N LEU A 527 -29.65 -43.65 13.96
CA LEU A 527 -29.90 -44.92 13.27
C LEU A 527 -29.95 -46.10 14.24
N ASP A 528 -29.07 -46.15 15.25
CA ASP A 528 -29.06 -47.20 16.28
C ASP A 528 -30.36 -47.16 17.10
N ILE A 529 -30.82 -45.97 17.52
CA ILE A 529 -32.09 -45.78 18.22
C ILE A 529 -33.27 -46.17 17.33
N LEU A 530 -33.24 -45.83 16.03
CA LEU A 530 -34.29 -46.25 15.09
C LEU A 530 -34.31 -47.78 14.93
N ALA A 531 -33.15 -48.44 14.86
CA ALA A 531 -33.07 -49.89 14.81
C ALA A 531 -33.56 -50.56 16.12
N GLU A 532 -33.28 -49.98 17.28
CA GLU A 532 -33.84 -50.42 18.56
C GLU A 532 -35.37 -50.29 18.57
N LYS A 533 -35.92 -49.18 18.06
CA LYS A 533 -37.38 -48.98 17.95
C LYS A 533 -38.04 -49.85 16.88
N GLU A 534 -37.36 -50.15 15.77
CA GLU A 534 -37.81 -51.15 14.79
C GLU A 534 -37.89 -52.55 15.44
N ASN A 535 -36.89 -52.92 16.26
CA ASN A 535 -36.89 -54.18 17.01
C ASN A 535 -38.01 -54.22 18.08
N GLU A 536 -38.23 -53.15 18.86
CA GLU A 536 -39.36 -53.04 19.79
C GLU A 536 -40.71 -53.14 19.06
N LEU A 537 -40.84 -52.51 17.89
CA LEU A 537 -42.01 -52.61 17.04
C LEU A 537 -42.19 -54.04 16.50
N GLU A 538 -41.13 -54.74 16.13
CA GLU A 538 -41.23 -56.12 15.66
C GLU A 538 -41.58 -57.10 16.79
N ILE A 539 -41.04 -56.89 18.00
CA ILE A 539 -41.43 -57.63 19.20
C ILE A 539 -42.91 -57.39 19.54
N THR A 540 -43.38 -56.15 19.51
CA THR A 540 -44.79 -55.82 19.80
C THR A 540 -45.73 -56.31 18.69
N LYS A 541 -45.34 -56.28 17.41
CA LYS A 541 -46.04 -56.97 16.31
C LYS A 541 -46.10 -58.47 16.54
N ALA A 542 -45.01 -59.12 16.93
CA ALA A 542 -44.97 -60.56 17.21
C ALA A 542 -45.88 -60.95 18.39
N ILE A 543 -45.89 -60.15 19.47
CA ILE A 543 -46.81 -60.31 20.59
C ILE A 543 -48.27 -60.11 20.14
N LEU A 544 -48.56 -59.07 19.35
CA LEU A 544 -49.90 -58.83 18.81
C LEU A 544 -50.38 -59.96 17.89
N THR A 545 -49.50 -60.50 17.04
CA THR A 545 -49.81 -61.67 16.19
C THR A 545 -50.07 -62.90 17.07
N ALA A 546 -49.24 -63.17 18.08
CA ALA A 546 -49.47 -64.27 19.02
C ALA A 546 -50.79 -64.12 19.81
N VAL A 547 -51.15 -62.90 20.24
CA VAL A 547 -52.44 -62.61 20.88
C VAL A 547 -53.61 -62.77 19.89
N ARG A 548 -53.43 -62.37 18.64
CA ARG A 548 -54.44 -62.56 17.58
C ARG A 548 -54.64 -64.04 17.24
N ASP A 549 -53.58 -64.83 17.23
CA ASP A 549 -53.66 -66.28 17.02
C ASP A 549 -54.32 -66.98 18.22
N GLN A 550 -54.07 -66.51 19.46
CA GLN A 550 -54.82 -66.94 20.65
C GLN A 550 -56.31 -66.55 20.59
N GLN A 551 -56.65 -65.38 20.05
CA GLN A 551 -58.04 -64.96 19.84
C GLN A 551 -58.73 -65.71 18.68
N ASN A 552 -58.01 -66.08 17.63
CA ASN A 552 -58.53 -66.89 16.52
C ASN A 552 -58.93 -68.31 16.96
N VAL A 553 -58.38 -68.84 18.06
CA VAL A 553 -58.82 -70.10 18.69
C VAL A 553 -60.09 -69.91 19.55
N ARG A 554 -60.51 -68.67 19.84
CA ARG A 554 -61.61 -68.36 20.78
C ARG A 554 -62.70 -67.42 20.22
N GLY A 555 -62.71 -67.16 18.91
CA GLY A 555 -63.53 -66.12 18.29
C GLY A 555 -64.04 -66.42 16.88
N ARG A 556 -64.41 -67.67 16.57
CA ARG A 556 -65.18 -67.96 15.34
C ARG A 556 -66.68 -67.79 15.60
N GLU A 557 -67.18 -66.56 15.47
CA GLU A 557 -68.50 -66.26 14.86
C GLU A 557 -68.82 -64.76 14.85
N GLN A 558 -69.03 -64.22 13.64
CA GLN A 558 -69.76 -62.98 13.32
C GLN A 558 -69.12 -61.65 13.81
N ASN A 559 -69.16 -60.53 13.07
CA ASN A 559 -69.89 -60.23 11.85
C ASN A 559 -69.12 -59.23 10.96
N ASN A 560 -69.44 -59.20 9.65
CA ASN A 560 -68.88 -58.22 8.72
C ASN A 560 -69.42 -56.81 9.01
N GLN A 561 -68.53 -55.81 9.01
CA GLN A 561 -68.86 -54.49 8.45
C GLN A 561 -67.60 -53.73 8.01
N ASN A 562 -67.66 -53.18 6.79
CA ASN A 562 -66.56 -52.50 6.14
C ASN A 562 -66.32 -51.11 6.74
N ILE A 563 -65.07 -50.77 7.06
CA ILE A 563 -64.58 -49.39 7.00
C ILE A 563 -63.34 -49.38 6.12
N SER A 564 -63.53 -48.95 4.87
CA SER A 564 -62.45 -48.63 3.95
C SER A 564 -61.90 -47.25 4.30
N LEU A 565 -60.64 -47.17 4.75
CA LEU A 565 -59.85 -45.95 4.63
C LEU A 565 -58.56 -46.28 3.87
N GLN A 566 -58.34 -45.53 2.79
CA GLN A 566 -57.32 -45.82 1.80
C GLN A 566 -55.94 -45.39 2.29
N LEU A 567 -54.98 -46.29 2.19
CA LEU A 567 -53.56 -45.98 2.37
C LEU A 567 -53.03 -45.31 1.10
N THR A 568 -53.17 -43.99 0.99
CA THR A 568 -52.50 -43.22 -0.07
C THR A 568 -51.00 -43.13 0.23
N LYS A 569 -50.26 -44.10 -0.32
CA LYS A 569 -48.84 -43.90 -0.64
C LYS A 569 -48.72 -42.67 -1.55
N ASN A 570 -47.88 -41.72 -1.19
CA ASN A 570 -47.22 -40.83 -2.15
C ASN A 570 -45.76 -40.65 -1.71
N LEU A 571 -44.92 -41.53 -2.25
CA LEU A 571 -43.48 -41.35 -2.35
C LEU A 571 -43.26 -40.57 -3.65
N GLU A 572 -43.02 -39.27 -3.58
CA GLU A 572 -42.42 -38.53 -4.71
C GLU A 572 -41.27 -37.67 -4.18
N THR A 573 -40.08 -38.18 -4.46
CA THR A 573 -38.82 -37.44 -4.42
C THR A 573 -38.73 -36.54 -5.65
N GLU A 574 -38.69 -35.22 -5.47
CA GLU A 574 -38.16 -34.32 -6.49
C GLU A 574 -37.14 -33.37 -5.90
N SER A 575 -35.96 -33.38 -6.52
CA SER A 575 -34.84 -32.49 -6.26
C SER A 575 -34.46 -31.82 -7.58
N HIS A 576 -34.66 -30.51 -7.70
CA HIS A 576 -33.93 -29.56 -8.55
C HIS A 576 -34.48 -28.16 -8.15
N GLU A 577 -33.69 -27.20 -7.65
CA GLU A 577 -32.58 -26.45 -8.26
C GLU A 577 -33.05 -25.14 -8.92
N SER A 578 -32.36 -24.03 -8.60
CA SER A 578 -32.55 -22.66 -9.11
C SER A 578 -33.90 -22.00 -8.75
N LEU A 579 -33.92 -20.77 -8.24
CA LEU A 579 -33.63 -19.56 -9.01
C LEU A 579 -33.01 -18.43 -8.18
N GLN A 580 -32.40 -17.52 -8.93
CA GLN A 580 -31.66 -16.35 -8.48
C GLN A 580 -32.55 -15.10 -8.48
N ASP A 581 -32.10 -14.06 -7.77
CA ASP A 581 -32.54 -12.65 -7.84
C ASP A 581 -34.02 -12.29 -7.54
N ASN A 582 -34.19 -11.41 -6.56
CA ASN A 582 -34.49 -10.01 -6.88
C ASN A 582 -34.23 -9.06 -5.69
N VAL A 583 -33.42 -8.04 -5.94
CA VAL A 583 -33.29 -6.87 -5.06
C VAL A 583 -34.36 -5.85 -5.45
N SER A 584 -35.18 -5.40 -4.50
CA SER A 584 -35.83 -4.09 -4.62
C SER A 584 -36.19 -3.52 -3.25
N SER A 585 -35.71 -2.30 -3.00
CA SER A 585 -36.03 -1.49 -1.83
C SER A 585 -37.40 -0.82 -1.99
N ASN A 586 -38.18 -0.74 -0.90
CA ASN A 586 -38.72 0.56 -0.43
C ASN A 586 -39.55 0.46 0.88
N GLU A 587 -39.07 1.15 1.90
CA GLU A 587 -39.80 2.16 2.69
C GLU A 587 -41.35 2.19 2.67
N ARG A 588 -42.01 1.83 3.80
CA ARG A 588 -42.52 2.79 4.83
C ARG A 588 -43.54 2.20 5.81
N GLN A 589 -43.41 2.65 7.07
CA GLN A 589 -44.45 2.91 8.10
C GLN A 589 -45.78 2.14 8.07
N ALA A 590 -46.00 1.31 9.10
CA ALA A 590 -47.23 1.33 9.91
C ALA A 590 -46.97 0.68 11.28
N GLY A 591 -47.49 1.27 12.36
CA GLY A 591 -47.53 0.62 13.67
C GLY A 591 -48.90 0.00 13.93
N ALA A 592 -48.94 -1.23 14.44
CA ALA A 592 -50.12 -1.83 15.07
C ALA A 592 -49.70 -2.98 15.98
N SER A 593 -50.43 -3.15 17.09
CA SER A 593 -50.19 -4.19 18.11
C SER A 593 -50.48 -5.61 17.60
N PRO A 594 -49.84 -6.66 18.15
CA PRO A 594 -50.18 -8.04 17.82
C PRO A 594 -51.48 -8.48 18.53
N THR A 595 -52.54 -8.71 17.78
CA THR A 595 -53.77 -9.34 18.29
C THR A 595 -53.55 -10.84 18.47
N VAL A 596 -53.69 -11.31 19.71
CA VAL A 596 -53.72 -12.74 20.06
C VAL A 596 -54.98 -13.38 19.49
N ILE A 597 -54.84 -14.35 18.58
CA ILE A 597 -55.94 -15.25 18.21
C ILE A 597 -55.89 -16.46 19.15
N GLN A 598 -56.70 -16.38 20.19
CA GLN A 598 -57.00 -17.47 21.10
C GLN A 598 -58.20 -18.25 20.54
N SER A 599 -57.97 -19.46 20.01
CA SER A 599 -59.05 -20.40 19.66
C SER A 599 -58.95 -21.63 20.55
N ALA A 600 -59.68 -21.61 21.65
CA ALA A 600 -59.84 -22.76 22.52
C ALA A 600 -60.88 -23.73 21.91
N LEU A 601 -60.48 -24.98 21.68
CA LEU A 601 -61.41 -26.11 21.60
C LEU A 601 -61.10 -27.05 22.76
N VAL A 602 -61.99 -27.05 23.74
CA VAL A 602 -61.94 -27.94 24.90
C VAL A 602 -62.42 -29.32 24.46
N PHE A 603 -61.51 -30.30 24.45
CA PHE A 603 -61.88 -31.70 24.58
C PHE A 603 -61.21 -32.26 25.84
N SER A 604 -62.02 -32.53 26.86
CA SER A 604 -61.55 -33.09 28.13
C SER A 604 -61.86 -34.58 28.15
N GLY A 605 -60.83 -35.42 28.29
CA GLY A 605 -61.00 -36.86 28.34
C GLY A 605 -59.76 -37.66 27.96
N THR A 606 -59.03 -38.12 28.98
CA THR A 606 -58.11 -39.28 28.95
C THR A 606 -57.03 -39.33 27.87
N LEU A 607 -55.80 -38.96 28.23
CA LEU A 607 -54.58 -39.79 28.04
C LEU A 607 -53.36 -39.15 28.72
N ASN A 608 -53.12 -39.50 30.00
CA ASN A 608 -51.87 -39.18 30.70
C ASN A 608 -50.74 -40.12 30.23
N LEU A 609 -50.26 -39.96 28.99
CA LEU A 609 -49.03 -40.62 28.52
C LEU A 609 -48.40 -39.93 27.28
N CYS A 610 -48.09 -38.63 27.37
CA CYS A 610 -47.22 -37.96 26.39
C CYS A 610 -46.40 -36.79 26.98
N GLU A 611 -45.91 -36.94 28.21
CA GLU A 611 -44.95 -36.01 28.82
C GLU A 611 -43.57 -36.66 29.01
N THR A 612 -43.05 -37.28 27.94
CA THR A 612 -41.61 -37.12 27.66
C THR A 612 -41.44 -35.82 26.89
N HIS A 613 -41.67 -34.70 27.59
CA HIS A 613 -41.35 -33.36 27.11
C HIS A 613 -39.91 -33.40 26.62
N ASN A 614 -39.64 -32.98 25.38
CA ASN A 614 -38.31 -33.14 24.81
C ASN A 614 -37.38 -32.02 25.33
N LEU A 615 -37.03 -32.14 26.62
CA LEU A 615 -36.24 -31.20 27.42
C LEU A 615 -34.97 -30.76 26.71
N PHE A 616 -34.38 -31.61 25.87
CA PHE A 616 -33.21 -31.26 25.08
C PHE A 616 -33.52 -30.20 23.99
N TYR A 617 -34.61 -30.37 23.23
CA TYR A 617 -35.02 -29.36 22.24
C TYR A 617 -35.49 -28.06 22.90
N GLU A 618 -36.21 -28.15 24.01
CA GLU A 618 -36.65 -26.99 24.77
C GLU A 618 -35.47 -26.22 25.40
N GLN A 619 -34.49 -26.94 25.98
CA GLN A 619 -33.25 -26.34 26.46
C GLN A 619 -32.42 -25.75 25.31
N GLN A 620 -32.44 -26.37 24.12
CA GLN A 620 -31.74 -25.85 22.94
C GLN A 620 -32.43 -24.60 22.35
N LEU A 621 -33.77 -24.54 22.39
CA LEU A 621 -34.55 -23.34 22.08
C LEU A 621 -34.23 -22.22 23.07
N ALA A 622 -34.30 -22.47 24.38
CA ALA A 622 -33.98 -21.49 25.42
C ALA A 622 -32.53 -20.96 25.31
N ARG A 623 -31.57 -21.80 24.89
CA ARG A 623 -30.20 -21.34 24.56
C ARG A 623 -30.20 -20.40 23.36
N LYS A 624 -30.83 -20.78 22.24
CA LYS A 624 -30.92 -19.92 21.05
C LYS A 624 -31.65 -18.60 21.34
N GLU A 625 -32.70 -18.62 22.14
CA GLU A 625 -33.42 -17.40 22.55
C GLU A 625 -32.55 -16.49 23.42
N LYS A 626 -31.78 -17.06 24.35
CA LYS A 626 -30.79 -16.34 25.13
C LYS A 626 -29.71 -15.72 24.22
N ASP A 627 -29.15 -16.49 23.28
CA ASP A 627 -28.13 -16.02 22.34
C ASP A 627 -28.69 -14.88 21.46
N ILE A 628 -29.94 -14.99 21.00
CA ILE A 628 -30.65 -13.94 20.25
C ILE A 628 -30.86 -12.68 21.11
N LEU A 629 -31.17 -12.82 22.40
CA LEU A 629 -31.28 -11.68 23.32
C LEU A 629 -29.93 -11.01 23.59
N GLU A 630 -28.85 -11.79 23.77
CA GLU A 630 -27.50 -11.27 23.93
C GLU A 630 -27.02 -10.54 22.66
N LEU A 631 -27.25 -11.12 21.47
CA LEU A 631 -26.97 -10.47 20.18
C LEU A 631 -27.78 -9.18 19.98
N ARG A 632 -29.08 -9.18 20.30
CA ARG A 632 -29.92 -7.96 20.23
C ARG A 632 -29.45 -6.87 21.19
N ASN A 633 -28.98 -7.23 22.38
CA ASN A 633 -28.40 -6.28 23.32
C ASN A 633 -27.04 -5.77 22.84
N ALA A 634 -26.19 -6.64 22.29
CA ALA A 634 -24.91 -6.24 21.70
C ALA A 634 -25.09 -5.27 20.51
N ILE A 635 -26.05 -5.54 19.62
CA ILE A 635 -26.44 -4.63 18.53
C ILE A 635 -26.87 -3.26 19.09
N ARG A 636 -27.78 -3.24 20.08
CA ARG A 636 -28.25 -1.97 20.68
C ARG A 636 -27.10 -1.17 21.33
N MET A 637 -26.17 -1.84 22.00
CA MET A 637 -24.99 -1.19 22.58
C MET A 637 -24.04 -0.67 21.50
N ALA A 638 -23.85 -1.41 20.40
CA ALA A 638 -23.07 -0.94 19.26
C ALA A 638 -23.72 0.27 18.57
N GLU A 639 -25.05 0.27 18.38
CA GLU A 639 -25.81 1.40 17.85
C GLU A 639 -25.69 2.66 18.72
N LEU A 640 -25.73 2.52 20.05
CA LEU A 640 -25.50 3.63 20.98
C LEU A 640 -24.07 4.15 20.86
N ASN A 641 -23.07 3.28 20.90
CA ASN A 641 -21.66 3.66 20.73
C ASN A 641 -21.41 4.39 19.39
N VAL A 642 -22.05 3.95 18.30
CA VAL A 642 -21.96 4.62 16.98
C VAL A 642 -22.55 6.04 17.05
N ARG A 643 -23.70 6.23 17.71
CA ARG A 643 -24.30 7.56 17.89
C ARG A 643 -23.41 8.48 18.74
N ASP A 644 -22.84 7.96 19.82
CA ASP A 644 -21.93 8.71 20.69
C ASP A 644 -20.65 9.12 19.94
N ILE A 645 -20.09 8.23 19.12
CA ILE A 645 -18.93 8.52 18.24
C ILE A 645 -19.31 9.59 17.19
N GLN A 646 -20.48 9.48 16.56
CA GLN A 646 -20.96 10.48 15.59
C GLN A 646 -21.14 11.85 16.23
N GLN A 647 -21.74 11.93 17.43
CA GLN A 647 -21.92 13.17 18.18
C GLN A 647 -20.56 13.77 18.61
N ALA A 648 -19.61 12.93 19.03
CA ALA A 648 -18.26 13.35 19.38
C ALA A 648 -17.49 13.87 18.15
N SER A 649 -17.65 13.25 16.97
CA SER A 649 -17.08 13.73 15.71
C SER A 649 -17.64 15.11 15.36
N LEU A 650 -18.97 15.24 15.30
CA LEU A 650 -19.63 16.50 14.96
C LEU A 650 -19.22 17.65 15.90
N THR A 651 -19.03 17.35 17.19
CA THR A 651 -18.57 18.33 18.18
C THR A 651 -17.13 18.78 17.90
N LYS A 652 -16.24 17.87 17.49
CA LYS A 652 -14.87 18.22 17.06
C LYS A 652 -14.89 19.01 15.75
N ASP A 653 -15.71 18.62 14.78
CA ASP A 653 -15.82 19.31 13.49
C ASP A 653 -16.29 20.76 13.67
N LEU A 654 -17.23 21.02 14.59
CA LEU A 654 -17.63 22.37 14.99
C LEU A 654 -16.48 23.15 15.66
N GLN A 655 -15.72 22.53 16.56
CA GLN A 655 -14.54 23.17 17.18
C GLN A 655 -13.44 23.48 16.16
N HIS A 656 -13.20 22.59 15.20
CA HIS A 656 -12.27 22.81 14.10
C HIS A 656 -12.75 23.94 13.18
N PHE A 657 -14.04 24.01 12.86
CA PHE A 657 -14.63 25.10 12.11
C PHE A 657 -14.46 26.45 12.82
N GLU A 658 -14.76 26.53 14.13
CA GLU A 658 -14.50 27.74 14.92
C GLU A 658 -13.02 28.16 14.93
N MET A 659 -12.10 27.19 15.03
CA MET A 659 -10.66 27.47 15.01
C MET A 659 -10.21 27.98 13.63
N VAL A 660 -10.74 27.40 12.55
CA VAL A 660 -10.48 27.82 11.18
C VAL A 660 -10.99 29.25 10.93
N GLU A 661 -12.18 29.62 11.42
CA GLU A 661 -12.67 31.00 11.31
C GLU A 661 -11.80 31.99 12.11
N LYS A 662 -11.39 31.64 13.35
CA LYS A 662 -10.46 32.46 14.15
C LYS A 662 -9.12 32.67 13.43
N LEU A 663 -8.56 31.62 12.81
CA LEU A 663 -7.33 31.71 12.02
C LEU A 663 -7.51 32.52 10.73
N LYS A 664 -8.64 32.41 10.03
CA LYS A 664 -8.95 33.25 8.87
C LYS A 664 -9.06 34.73 9.24
N ASP A 665 -9.68 35.05 10.37
CA ASP A 665 -9.76 36.43 10.87
C ASP A 665 -8.37 36.97 11.25
N GLU A 666 -7.52 36.15 11.89
CA GLU A 666 -6.13 36.52 12.18
C GLU A 666 -5.30 36.73 10.91
N ILE A 667 -5.42 35.84 9.91
CA ILE A 667 -4.82 36.02 8.58
C ILE A 667 -5.29 37.32 7.95
N ARG A 668 -6.59 37.63 7.95
CA ARG A 668 -7.12 38.89 7.41
C ARG A 668 -6.55 40.13 8.11
N ILE A 669 -6.35 40.05 9.43
CA ILE A 669 -5.70 41.12 10.22
C ILE A 669 -4.21 41.24 9.85
N LEU A 670 -3.50 40.13 9.68
CA LEU A 670 -2.09 40.11 9.28
C LEU A 670 -1.88 40.60 7.84
N GLU A 671 -2.75 40.21 6.91
CA GLU A 671 -2.78 40.73 5.53
C GLU A 671 -3.03 42.25 5.52
N GLY A 672 -3.97 42.74 6.33
CA GLY A 672 -4.21 44.18 6.47
C GLY A 672 -3.00 44.94 7.02
N LYS A 673 -2.27 44.36 7.98
CA LYS A 673 -1.00 44.90 8.49
C LYS A 673 0.11 44.82 7.43
N LEU A 674 0.18 43.74 6.67
CA LEU A 674 1.16 43.55 5.60
C LEU A 674 0.95 44.58 4.50
N GLN A 675 -0.30 44.79 4.04
CA GLN A 675 -0.65 45.82 3.05
C GLN A 675 -0.31 47.25 3.52
N PHE A 676 -0.36 47.51 4.83
CA PHE A 676 0.10 48.79 5.39
C PHE A 676 1.62 48.92 5.36
N LEU A 677 2.37 47.82 5.52
CA LEU A 677 3.84 47.78 5.54
C LEU A 677 4.47 47.69 4.14
N THR A 678 3.89 46.96 3.19
CA THR A 678 4.37 46.88 1.79
C THR A 678 4.04 48.11 0.97
N ALA A 679 3.29 49.06 1.53
CA ALA A 679 3.11 50.41 0.98
C ALA A 679 4.36 51.30 1.21
N ASP A 680 5.56 50.75 1.01
CA ASP A 680 6.85 51.42 1.29
C ASP A 680 6.99 52.73 0.49
N ALA A 681 6.54 52.72 -0.77
CA ALA A 681 6.46 53.92 -1.60
C ALA A 681 5.55 55.03 -1.01
N ASN A 682 4.48 54.66 -0.29
CA ASN A 682 3.65 55.64 0.43
C ASN A 682 4.36 56.14 1.69
N MET A 683 5.16 55.31 2.37
CA MET A 683 5.95 55.73 3.54
C MET A 683 7.12 56.64 3.15
N GLU A 684 7.82 56.38 2.05
CA GLU A 684 8.83 57.29 1.49
C GLU A 684 8.20 58.61 1.00
N TYR A 685 7.07 58.54 0.29
CA TYR A 685 6.32 59.72 -0.12
C TYR A 685 5.86 60.55 1.08
N LEU A 686 5.29 59.91 2.11
CA LEU A 686 4.87 60.58 3.34
C LEU A 686 6.05 61.18 4.11
N ARG A 687 7.19 60.48 4.17
CA ARG A 687 8.45 61.00 4.76
C ARG A 687 8.94 62.24 4.02
N ASN A 688 8.98 62.20 2.69
CA ASN A 688 9.42 63.33 1.86
C ASN A 688 8.48 64.54 2.02
N ILE A 689 7.16 64.31 2.02
CA ILE A 689 6.16 65.35 2.26
C ILE A 689 6.25 65.89 3.70
N PHE A 690 6.52 65.05 4.70
CA PHE A 690 6.68 65.48 6.09
C PHE A 690 7.94 66.32 6.28
N VAL A 691 9.05 65.98 5.62
CA VAL A 691 10.24 66.85 5.56
C VAL A 691 9.91 68.18 4.88
N GLN A 692 9.13 68.17 3.80
CA GLN A 692 8.68 69.38 3.10
C GLN A 692 7.73 70.24 3.95
N LEU A 693 6.90 69.63 4.80
CA LEU A 693 6.03 70.31 5.78
C LEU A 693 6.84 71.16 6.75
N ILE A 694 7.93 70.59 7.29
CA ILE A 694 8.82 71.24 8.26
C ILE A 694 9.53 72.46 7.64
N HIS A 695 9.91 72.37 6.36
CA HIS A 695 10.60 73.45 5.63
C HIS A 695 9.65 74.42 4.90
N SER A 696 8.33 74.34 5.14
CA SER A 696 7.34 75.21 4.49
C SER A 696 6.94 76.38 5.38
N ASP A 697 7.42 77.58 5.05
CA ASP A 697 7.11 78.83 5.78
C ASP A 697 5.71 79.42 5.48
N SER A 698 5.06 78.94 4.42
CA SER A 698 3.73 79.38 3.97
C SER A 698 2.61 78.54 4.62
N SER A 699 1.66 79.20 5.31
CA SER A 699 0.46 78.52 5.88
C SER A 699 -0.37 77.82 4.78
N SER A 700 -0.52 78.44 3.60
CA SER A 700 -1.22 77.82 2.47
C SER A 700 -0.54 76.53 2.00
N SER A 701 0.79 76.57 1.82
CA SER A 701 1.58 75.40 1.43
C SER A 701 1.49 74.30 2.51
N ARG A 702 1.60 74.68 3.79
CA ARG A 702 1.46 73.78 4.94
C ARG A 702 0.08 73.11 4.96
N LYS A 703 -1.00 73.84 4.65
CA LYS A 703 -2.38 73.32 4.53
C LYS A 703 -2.55 72.31 3.40
N HIS A 704 -2.00 72.61 2.22
CA HIS A 704 -2.02 71.67 1.09
C HIS A 704 -1.23 70.39 1.38
N ILE A 705 -0.06 70.52 2.02
CA ILE A 705 0.79 69.39 2.45
C ILE A 705 0.08 68.53 3.51
N LEU A 706 -0.56 69.13 4.52
CA LEU A 706 -1.31 68.39 5.54
C LEU A 706 -2.53 67.63 4.96
N ARG A 707 -3.24 68.22 3.99
CA ARG A 707 -4.31 67.51 3.25
C ARG A 707 -3.76 66.31 2.46
N ALA A 708 -2.58 66.45 1.83
CA ALA A 708 -1.93 65.34 1.12
C ALA A 708 -1.50 64.21 2.07
N ILE A 709 -0.88 64.53 3.21
CA ILE A 709 -0.56 63.57 4.28
C ILE A 709 -1.84 62.85 4.75
N GLY A 710 -2.92 63.59 5.02
CA GLY A 710 -4.18 63.01 5.46
C GLY A 710 -4.83 62.08 4.43
N ALA A 711 -4.71 62.38 3.13
CA ALA A 711 -5.21 61.53 2.06
C ALA A 711 -4.42 60.21 1.95
N VAL A 712 -3.09 60.26 2.06
CA VAL A 712 -2.24 59.06 2.05
C VAL A 712 -2.50 58.16 3.27
N LEU A 713 -2.69 58.77 4.45
CA LEU A 713 -3.05 58.06 5.69
C LEU A 713 -4.53 57.65 5.77
N LYS A 714 -5.35 57.97 4.75
CA LYS A 714 -6.80 57.69 4.70
C LYS A 714 -7.57 58.17 5.94
N LEU A 715 -7.22 59.36 6.46
CA LEU A 715 -7.90 59.96 7.61
C LEU A 715 -9.39 60.22 7.33
N SER A 716 -10.22 60.15 8.38
CA SER A 716 -11.66 60.34 8.28
C SER A 716 -12.04 61.76 7.85
N SER A 717 -13.24 61.92 7.28
CA SER A 717 -13.78 63.23 6.91
C SER A 717 -14.04 64.17 8.10
N SER A 718 -14.05 63.64 9.33
CA SER A 718 -14.00 64.40 10.59
C SER A 718 -12.60 64.97 10.86
N GLU A 719 -11.56 64.14 10.77
CA GLU A 719 -10.18 64.54 11.05
C GLU A 719 -9.65 65.51 9.99
N MET A 720 -10.01 65.30 8.72
CA MET A 720 -9.64 66.22 7.64
C MET A 720 -10.19 67.64 7.86
N ARG A 721 -11.40 67.76 8.42
CA ARG A 721 -12.00 69.06 8.79
C ARG A 721 -11.32 69.73 10.00
N VAL A 722 -10.69 68.95 10.88
CA VAL A 722 -9.87 69.51 11.98
C VAL A 722 -8.58 70.09 11.40
N ILE A 723 -7.90 69.35 10.51
CA ILE A 723 -6.69 69.81 9.82
C ILE A 723 -6.97 71.15 9.11
N GLU A 724 -8.07 71.26 8.38
CA GLU A 724 -8.47 72.49 7.68
C GLU A 724 -8.75 73.70 8.59
N LYS A 725 -9.02 73.46 9.88
CA LYS A 725 -9.37 74.49 10.87
C LYS A 725 -8.17 75.00 11.66
N TYR A 726 -7.08 74.24 11.72
CA TYR A 726 -5.84 74.57 12.44
C TYR A 726 -4.65 74.95 11.53
N SER A 727 -4.88 75.06 10.22
CA SER A 727 -3.88 75.43 9.17
C SER A 727 -4.21 76.74 8.45
#